data_AF-A0A936XEH7-F1
#
_entry.id   AF-A0A936XEH7-F1
#
_cell.length_a   1.000
_cell.length_b   1.000
_cell.length_c   1.000
_cell.angle_alpha   90.00
_cell.angle_beta   90.00
_cell.angle_gamma   90.00
#
_symmetry.space_group_name_H-M   'P 1'
#
loop_
_entity.id
_entity.type
_entity.pdbx_description
1 polymer ?
#
loop_
_entity_poly.entity_id
_entity_poly.type
_entity_poly.pdbx_seq_one_letter_code
_entity_poly.pdbx_strand_id
1 'polypeptide(L)'
;MTPLVASSSVHDDILIFGTPEELLPVFDGILQSTSYKYSFIHSKEDITKYVKQHQPLLVLITYMPGSKGFESATNLKSDHATLHIPVIGIGMPNKRPSMTEVLEYGLDDFFILPDDAPAFYVRIGIYTALRQRIRSLEKTQNKFDPNTIISGKSDYQLTNGNVKFDYILENANANVYIVSTLGKLLYVSPNWNKVLGYMPGEHVGRQVVDVLVHPDDREVCLQAILKGVETKKLVSGVEYRMKHVDGSWRWMRSNIAPLIDSNGDFNSFIGIANDITENKSVETALYNSEKGYFGLFNSVTEAIYIMDENGFFLDVNRSVEKMYGYTREEIIGKTPDFLFAEDDAGFPYLMSCIREVFKSGDPKHFVVWGKRKNGEIFPKEVFCNKGKYFGKDVFVTTARDITERKKSEAALKESREKFSKIFHLSPDVILLTRVSDGVIVDINDRAIALSGFSRDEIIGQTTLALEGWENDEDRNKYLNLLRQTGRVVNLEKKFKIKGGVVRYATISGEFIEIAGEKYILTVIHDITERKHIEFKLKEEALKLKLISDNLQDAVVFQVLLDFDGQMKFPYISNGVEKMAGVTAEEALANSDSLYGLVAEEDKLRLAKETEQSYLNMTYFDLEIRMAVPKTNLQWVHIRSFPRKLEDGRVIWDGIITDITERKLASQKILESEEKYRIVVENALDIIYTLDENLNVKSINSAVTEILGFTPEDLRGKSTADVLTGDDRHYSFSMLDKKINGLDKTRYELNLKAKDGHMVAMEVQTCILKKDGQFDGVLGIARDITERKKSEVAFQKTLKDLSDYKYALDQAANVSLSDADGTVLYVNEGFCKIYGYTPEEIIGQNHKILNSNYHSPEFWENFWKTIRSGQVLKGEVRNKSKDGTLTWSDTTIVPFLDASGQPYQYLAIRRDITEKRKLEEELVAQQLYNQRLITEITIQEQEMERNKISHELHENISQILASAKIFLGIAKTKNGVEDDMLTQSYEYLNNAMDLIKDLSYSLITPSLSDFGLVEAVKDLVDDTKKNSNIQIRFIDKTSGQVSLDNKQSLMLYRIIQEQINNITKHAAARNASITLQMKKDILFLQIADDGKGFDPESQPMGFGLTTIRNRVEFYQGKLHIISTPGKGCTLQVEIPLATHVEII
;
A
#
# COMPACT_ATOMS: atom_id res chain seq x y z
N MET A 1 43.30 56.08 -18.71
CA MET A 1 43.31 56.70 -17.38
C MET A 1 44.33 55.98 -16.53
N THR A 2 45.39 56.67 -16.11
CA THR A 2 46.32 56.33 -15.01
C THR A 2 46.05 57.33 -13.86
N PRO A 3 46.54 57.18 -12.60
CA PRO A 3 47.38 56.11 -12.00
C PRO A 3 46.96 55.67 -10.57
N LEU A 4 47.57 54.61 -10.02
CA LEU A 4 47.92 54.55 -8.59
C LEU A 4 49.16 53.68 -8.35
N VAL A 5 50.06 54.24 -7.55
CA VAL A 5 51.45 53.85 -7.33
C VAL A 5 51.59 53.07 -6.02
N ALA A 6 52.41 52.01 -6.09
CA ALA A 6 53.25 51.35 -5.06
C ALA A 6 52.69 51.00 -3.66
N SER A 7 52.81 49.71 -3.30
CA SER A 7 53.46 49.32 -2.05
C SER A 7 54.04 47.89 -2.12
N SER A 8 55.33 47.78 -1.78
CA SER A 8 56.09 46.66 -1.18
C SER A 8 55.66 45.19 -1.38
N SER A 9 56.57 44.41 -1.99
CA SER A 9 56.85 42.98 -1.74
C SER A 9 55.68 42.09 -1.31
N VAL A 10 54.93 41.57 -2.28
CA VAL A 10 54.01 40.44 -2.05
C VAL A 10 54.63 39.22 -2.72
N HIS A 11 55.00 38.21 -1.93
CA HIS A 11 55.34 36.89 -2.45
C HIS A 11 54.03 36.18 -2.81
N ASP A 12 53.91 35.66 -4.02
CA ASP A 12 52.77 34.83 -4.42
C ASP A 12 52.92 33.43 -3.81
N ASP A 13 51.85 32.89 -3.21
CA ASP A 13 51.87 31.61 -2.50
C ASP A 13 51.77 30.43 -3.49
N ILE A 14 50.93 30.56 -4.53
CA ILE A 14 50.70 29.50 -5.53
C ILE A 14 50.86 30.07 -6.94
N LEU A 15 51.66 29.42 -7.79
CA LEU A 15 51.85 29.84 -9.18
C LEU A 15 51.14 28.88 -10.15
N ILE A 16 50.36 29.40 -11.10
CA ILE A 16 49.60 28.59 -12.05
C ILE A 16 50.06 28.86 -13.49
N PHE A 17 50.37 27.78 -14.22
CA PHE A 17 50.81 27.85 -15.62
C PHE A 17 49.81 27.15 -16.57
N GLY A 18 49.20 27.92 -17.48
CA GLY A 18 48.18 27.44 -18.41
C GLY A 18 47.49 28.54 -19.25
N THR A 19 46.69 28.15 -20.25
CA THR A 19 45.83 29.07 -21.03
C THR A 19 44.46 29.26 -20.36
N PRO A 20 43.88 30.48 -20.32
CA PRO A 20 42.78 30.80 -19.41
C PRO A 20 41.38 30.32 -19.85
N GLU A 21 41.14 30.18 -21.16
CA GLU A 21 39.77 30.30 -21.69
C GLU A 21 38.82 29.12 -21.44
N GLU A 22 39.30 27.96 -20.96
CA GLU A 22 38.44 26.80 -20.65
C GLU A 22 38.51 26.31 -19.19
N LEU A 23 39.42 26.85 -18.36
CA LEU A 23 39.63 26.40 -16.98
C LEU A 23 39.25 27.45 -15.92
N LEU A 24 38.95 28.68 -16.31
CA LEU A 24 38.51 29.75 -15.38
C LEU A 24 37.34 29.34 -14.45
N PRO A 25 36.28 28.65 -14.93
CA PRO A 25 35.16 28.28 -14.06
C PRO A 25 35.53 27.26 -12.97
N VAL A 26 36.52 26.40 -13.26
CA VAL A 26 37.00 25.36 -12.33
C VAL A 26 37.89 25.99 -11.25
N PHE A 27 38.76 26.94 -11.61
CA PHE A 27 39.64 27.59 -10.63
C PHE A 27 38.97 28.71 -9.81
N ASP A 28 38.02 29.46 -10.38
CA ASP A 28 37.34 30.55 -9.66
C ASP A 28 36.53 30.05 -8.46
N GLY A 29 35.92 28.86 -8.53
CA GLY A 29 35.24 28.25 -7.38
C GLY A 29 36.20 27.55 -6.40
N ILE A 30 37.28 26.94 -6.92
CA ILE A 30 38.17 26.07 -6.15
C ILE A 30 39.19 26.89 -5.34
N LEU A 31 39.80 27.93 -5.92
CA LEU A 31 40.86 28.69 -5.26
C LEU A 31 40.35 29.86 -4.41
N GLN A 32 39.16 30.42 -4.69
CA GLN A 32 38.53 31.44 -3.84
C GLN A 32 38.19 30.91 -2.43
N SER A 33 38.05 29.59 -2.28
CA SER A 33 37.83 28.94 -0.97
C SER A 33 39.10 28.82 -0.12
N THR A 34 40.28 29.09 -0.70
CA THR A 34 41.57 28.99 -0.03
C THR A 34 42.12 30.40 0.25
N SER A 35 42.72 30.63 1.42
CA SER A 35 43.26 31.94 1.82
C SER A 35 44.59 32.33 1.14
N TYR A 36 45.00 31.61 0.09
CA TYR A 36 46.31 31.76 -0.56
C TYR A 36 46.24 32.70 -1.79
N LYS A 37 47.27 33.52 -1.99
CA LYS A 37 47.38 34.37 -3.19
C LYS A 37 47.96 33.59 -4.36
N TYR A 38 47.36 33.71 -5.55
CA TYR A 38 47.83 33.03 -6.76
C TYR A 38 48.01 33.98 -7.95
N SER A 39 48.92 33.59 -8.85
CA SER A 39 49.25 34.33 -10.08
C SER A 39 49.28 33.40 -11.30
N PHE A 40 48.82 33.89 -12.45
CA PHE A 40 48.85 33.18 -13.73
C PHE A 40 50.03 33.63 -14.61
N ILE A 41 50.74 32.67 -15.22
CA ILE A 41 51.79 32.93 -16.21
C ILE A 41 51.47 32.20 -17.52
N HIS A 42 51.62 32.91 -18.64
CA HIS A 42 51.24 32.43 -19.98
C HIS A 42 52.42 32.25 -20.95
N SER A 43 53.64 32.70 -20.61
CA SER A 43 54.84 32.68 -21.46
C SER A 43 55.88 31.67 -20.95
N LYS A 44 56.45 30.86 -21.86
CA LYS A 44 57.42 29.79 -21.54
C LYS A 44 58.80 30.32 -21.10
N GLU A 45 59.20 31.50 -21.58
CA GLU A 45 60.51 32.09 -21.24
C GLU A 45 60.55 32.71 -19.83
N ASP A 46 59.40 32.83 -19.17
CA ASP A 46 59.29 33.49 -17.87
C ASP A 46 59.20 32.53 -16.67
N ILE A 47 58.69 31.30 -16.80
CA ILE A 47 58.35 30.50 -15.60
C ILE A 47 59.55 30.13 -14.72
N THR A 48 60.65 29.59 -15.27
CA THR A 48 61.81 29.19 -14.46
C THR A 48 62.50 30.42 -13.84
N LYS A 49 62.56 31.54 -14.59
CA LYS A 49 63.12 32.80 -14.10
C LYS A 49 62.24 33.41 -13.00
N TYR A 50 60.94 33.35 -13.19
CA TYR A 50 59.95 33.86 -12.25
C TYR A 50 59.91 33.02 -10.96
N VAL A 51 59.90 31.69 -11.06
CA VAL A 51 59.94 30.77 -9.92
C VAL A 51 61.24 30.94 -9.13
N LYS A 52 62.38 31.12 -9.81
CA LYS A 52 63.66 31.44 -9.15
C LYS A 52 63.63 32.79 -8.42
N GLN A 53 63.02 33.80 -9.03
CA GLN A 53 62.99 35.17 -8.49
C GLN A 53 61.98 35.34 -7.34
N HIS A 54 60.79 34.75 -7.46
CA HIS A 54 59.69 34.95 -6.53
C HIS A 54 59.53 33.83 -5.51
N GLN A 55 60.06 32.63 -5.83
CA GLN A 55 60.02 31.45 -4.98
C GLN A 55 58.58 31.21 -4.45
N PRO A 56 57.67 30.65 -5.25
CA PRO A 56 56.33 30.27 -4.78
C PRO A 56 56.37 29.06 -3.81
N LEU A 57 55.30 28.83 -3.04
CA LEU A 57 55.18 27.64 -2.17
C LEU A 57 54.79 26.39 -2.96
N LEU A 58 54.09 26.58 -4.08
CA LEU A 58 53.57 25.51 -4.93
C LEU A 58 53.44 25.99 -6.39
N VAL A 59 53.71 25.11 -7.36
CA VAL A 59 53.48 25.36 -8.79
C VAL A 59 52.44 24.37 -9.33
N LEU A 60 51.41 24.88 -10.01
CA LEU A 60 50.38 24.10 -10.68
C LEU A 60 50.55 24.21 -12.21
N ILE A 61 50.57 23.08 -12.91
CA ILE A 61 50.77 23.02 -14.36
C ILE A 61 49.58 22.30 -15.02
N THR A 62 48.97 22.93 -16.02
CA THR A 62 47.83 22.36 -16.76
C THR A 62 48.27 21.50 -17.95
N TYR A 63 47.58 20.38 -18.22
CA TYR A 63 47.85 19.46 -19.33
C TYR A 63 46.99 19.75 -20.56
N MET A 64 47.64 20.02 -21.71
CA MET A 64 47.03 19.90 -23.05
C MET A 64 47.94 19.10 -24.00
N PRO A 65 47.40 18.22 -24.86
CA PRO A 65 48.20 17.50 -25.86
C PRO A 65 48.90 18.48 -26.82
N GLY A 66 50.22 18.37 -26.95
CA GLY A 66 51.05 19.28 -27.76
C GLY A 66 51.48 20.58 -27.06
N SER A 67 51.06 20.80 -25.81
CA SER A 67 51.51 21.94 -25.00
C SER A 67 52.82 21.64 -24.28
N LYS A 68 53.71 22.63 -24.25
CA LYS A 68 55.08 22.56 -23.70
C LYS A 68 55.13 22.65 -22.15
N GLY A 69 54.04 22.31 -21.45
CA GLY A 69 53.87 22.52 -19.99
C GLY A 69 54.68 21.57 -19.12
N PHE A 70 54.74 20.28 -19.48
CA PHE A 70 55.45 19.26 -18.71
C PHE A 70 56.99 19.39 -18.84
N GLU A 71 57.50 19.86 -19.98
CA GLU A 71 58.94 20.18 -20.12
C GLU A 71 59.40 21.25 -19.11
N SER A 72 58.50 22.17 -18.74
CA SER A 72 58.79 23.19 -17.73
C SER A 72 58.89 22.58 -16.32
N ALA A 73 58.12 21.52 -16.01
CA ALA A 73 58.24 20.78 -14.76
C ALA A 73 59.62 20.11 -14.65
N THR A 74 60.05 19.44 -15.73
CA THR A 74 61.36 18.81 -15.81
C THR A 74 62.48 19.83 -15.64
N ASN A 75 62.38 21.00 -16.28
CA ASN A 75 63.36 22.08 -16.11
C ASN A 75 63.40 22.61 -14.67
N LEU A 76 62.24 22.81 -14.02
CA LEU A 76 62.17 23.23 -12.61
C LEU A 76 62.77 22.20 -11.65
N LYS A 77 62.63 20.91 -11.97
CA LYS A 77 63.20 19.82 -11.17
C LYS A 77 64.67 19.54 -11.48
N SER A 78 65.14 19.88 -12.67
CA SER A 78 66.56 19.74 -13.03
C SER A 78 67.47 20.79 -12.40
N ASP A 79 66.90 21.89 -11.88
CA ASP A 79 67.65 23.00 -11.29
C ASP A 79 67.63 22.96 -9.76
N HIS A 80 68.82 22.93 -9.13
CA HIS A 80 68.96 22.86 -7.68
C HIS A 80 68.25 24.00 -6.92
N ALA A 81 68.11 25.19 -7.52
CA ALA A 81 67.45 26.32 -6.88
C ALA A 81 65.92 26.22 -6.89
N THR A 82 65.33 25.29 -7.66
CA THR A 82 63.87 25.12 -7.79
C THR A 82 63.38 23.70 -7.53
N LEU A 83 64.26 22.69 -7.50
CA LEU A 83 63.93 21.27 -7.30
C LEU A 83 63.03 21.00 -6.07
N HIS A 84 63.30 21.71 -4.97
CA HIS A 84 62.56 21.62 -3.70
C HIS A 84 61.15 22.23 -3.70
N ILE A 85 60.74 22.91 -4.78
CA ILE A 85 59.39 23.46 -4.91
C ILE A 85 58.47 22.36 -5.47
N PRO A 86 57.34 22.06 -4.81
CA PRO A 86 56.40 21.07 -5.33
C PRO A 86 55.74 21.57 -6.64
N VAL A 87 55.61 20.67 -7.61
CA VAL A 87 55.02 20.88 -8.93
C VAL A 87 53.93 19.84 -9.14
N ILE A 88 52.68 20.29 -9.20
CA ILE A 88 51.50 19.42 -9.36
C ILE A 88 50.89 19.61 -10.75
N GLY A 89 50.60 18.50 -11.42
CA GLY A 89 49.92 18.52 -12.73
C GLY A 89 48.40 18.44 -12.60
N ILE A 90 47.69 19.11 -13.50
CA ILE A 90 46.22 19.14 -13.54
C ILE A 90 45.75 18.80 -14.96
N GLY A 91 44.90 17.78 -15.10
CA GLY A 91 44.34 17.32 -16.37
C GLY A 91 42.80 17.35 -16.43
N MET A 92 42.26 17.18 -17.64
CA MET A 92 40.83 17.06 -17.91
C MET A 92 40.36 15.59 -17.95
N PRO A 93 39.07 15.29 -17.70
CA PRO A 93 38.54 13.92 -17.47
C PRO A 93 38.80 12.91 -18.58
N ASN A 94 38.93 13.37 -19.83
CA ASN A 94 38.92 12.47 -20.98
C ASN A 94 40.25 11.74 -21.25
N LYS A 95 41.35 12.01 -20.51
CA LYS A 95 42.61 11.24 -20.59
C LYS A 95 43.40 11.28 -19.26
N ARG A 96 43.64 10.12 -18.66
CA ARG A 96 44.59 9.91 -17.55
C ARG A 96 45.99 9.64 -18.11
N PRO A 97 47.02 10.46 -17.80
CA PRO A 97 48.39 10.05 -18.04
C PRO A 97 48.71 8.82 -17.15
N SER A 98 49.55 7.93 -17.66
CA SER A 98 50.05 6.81 -16.86
C SER A 98 50.95 7.33 -15.74
N MET A 99 51.04 6.60 -14.62
CA MET A 99 51.95 6.98 -13.53
C MET A 99 53.42 7.07 -14.00
N THR A 100 53.77 6.31 -15.03
CA THR A 100 55.09 6.35 -15.70
C THR A 100 55.33 7.71 -16.36
N GLU A 101 54.35 8.25 -17.08
CA GLU A 101 54.46 9.58 -17.72
C GLU A 101 54.57 10.70 -16.65
N VAL A 102 53.83 10.60 -15.54
CA VAL A 102 53.89 11.58 -14.44
C VAL A 102 55.29 11.63 -13.82
N LEU A 103 55.92 10.47 -13.63
CA LEU A 103 57.28 10.34 -13.09
C LEU A 103 58.36 10.80 -14.08
N GLU A 104 58.21 10.51 -15.38
CA GLU A 104 59.17 10.93 -16.42
C GLU A 104 59.33 12.45 -16.51
N TYR A 105 58.25 13.20 -16.28
CA TYR A 105 58.28 14.67 -16.34
C TYR A 105 58.62 15.37 -15.02
N GLY A 106 58.75 14.62 -13.92
CA GLY A 106 59.16 15.15 -12.62
C GLY A 106 58.06 15.85 -11.80
N LEU A 107 56.79 15.49 -12.00
CA LEU A 107 55.71 16.01 -11.14
C LEU A 107 55.71 15.32 -9.77
N ASP A 108 55.35 16.07 -8.73
CA ASP A 108 55.20 15.51 -7.37
C ASP A 108 53.80 14.95 -7.12
N ASP A 109 52.79 15.39 -7.88
CA ASP A 109 51.42 14.86 -7.84
C ASP A 109 50.65 15.20 -9.14
N PHE A 110 49.54 14.50 -9.40
CA PHE A 110 48.68 14.74 -10.57
C PHE A 110 47.19 14.53 -10.27
N PHE A 111 46.34 15.45 -10.72
CA PHE A 111 44.89 15.41 -10.47
C PHE A 111 44.08 15.61 -11.75
N ILE A 112 42.89 15.00 -11.78
CA ILE A 112 41.87 15.24 -12.80
C ILE A 112 40.69 15.96 -12.17
N LEU A 113 40.41 17.16 -12.67
CA LEU A 113 39.27 17.95 -12.19
C LEU A 113 38.12 17.86 -13.19
N PRO A 114 36.86 17.76 -12.71
CA PRO A 114 36.43 17.92 -11.31
C PRO A 114 36.47 16.63 -10.45
N ASP A 115 36.76 15.46 -11.02
CA ASP A 115 36.60 14.15 -10.36
C ASP A 115 37.38 14.01 -9.04
N ASP A 116 38.58 14.58 -8.94
CA ASP A 116 39.45 14.49 -7.78
C ASP A 116 39.39 15.72 -6.84
N ALA A 117 38.37 16.59 -6.97
CA ALA A 117 38.31 17.86 -6.26
C ALA A 117 38.47 17.76 -4.73
N PRO A 118 37.80 16.84 -3.99
CA PRO A 118 37.97 16.70 -2.54
C PRO A 118 39.41 16.38 -2.11
N ALA A 119 40.09 15.47 -2.84
CA ALA A 119 41.46 15.08 -2.55
C ALA A 119 42.47 16.20 -2.91
N PHE A 120 42.16 16.98 -3.94
CA PHE A 120 42.93 18.14 -4.36
C PHE A 120 43.01 19.21 -3.26
N TYR A 121 41.89 19.55 -2.60
CA TYR A 121 41.86 20.55 -1.51
C TYR A 121 42.78 20.18 -0.34
N VAL A 122 42.70 18.93 0.11
CA VAL A 122 43.44 18.46 1.29
C VAL A 122 44.95 18.42 0.99
N ARG A 123 45.36 17.93 -0.19
CA ARG A 123 46.79 17.83 -0.52
C ARG A 123 47.43 19.19 -0.75
N ILE A 124 46.75 20.14 -1.39
CA ILE A 124 47.29 21.51 -1.54
C ILE A 124 47.52 22.16 -0.17
N GLY A 125 46.59 22.00 0.78
CA GLY A 125 46.76 22.49 2.14
C GLY A 125 47.98 21.87 2.85
N ILE A 126 48.22 20.58 2.65
CA ILE A 126 49.37 19.88 3.25
C ILE A 126 50.69 20.33 2.63
N TYR A 127 50.81 20.38 1.30
CA TYR A 127 52.05 20.78 0.61
C TYR A 127 52.44 22.22 0.95
N THR A 128 51.47 23.15 0.97
CA THR A 128 51.74 24.56 1.30
C THR A 128 52.12 24.74 2.78
N ALA A 129 51.47 24.03 3.71
CA ALA A 129 51.81 24.07 5.14
C ALA A 129 53.22 23.52 5.43
N LEU A 130 53.58 22.38 4.83
CA LEU A 130 54.93 21.81 4.91
C LEU A 130 55.99 22.78 4.39
N ARG A 131 55.73 23.43 3.26
CA ARG A 131 56.69 24.33 2.61
C ARG A 131 56.87 25.64 3.37
N GLN A 132 55.79 26.23 3.90
CA GLN A 132 55.88 27.39 4.79
C GLN A 132 56.71 27.07 6.04
N ARG A 133 56.58 25.85 6.57
CA ARG A 133 57.37 25.41 7.72
C ARG A 133 58.83 25.19 7.38
N ILE A 134 59.14 24.55 6.25
CA ILE A 134 60.52 24.42 5.75
C ILE A 134 61.17 25.80 5.56
N ARG A 135 60.48 26.79 5.00
CA ARG A 135 61.00 28.17 4.90
C ARG A 135 61.29 28.81 6.25
N SER A 136 60.44 28.56 7.25
CA SER A 136 60.67 29.06 8.61
C SER A 136 61.92 28.44 9.24
N LEU A 137 62.23 27.19 8.89
CA LEU A 137 63.41 26.45 9.32
C LEU A 137 64.67 26.85 8.54
N GLU A 138 64.59 27.03 7.22
CA GLU A 138 65.69 27.51 6.36
C GLU A 138 66.12 28.95 6.75
N LYS A 139 65.18 29.81 7.16
CA LYS A 139 65.50 31.15 7.71
C LYS A 139 66.24 31.11 9.06
N THR A 140 66.10 30.02 9.82
CA THR A 140 66.80 29.83 11.10
C THR A 140 68.12 29.07 10.95
N GLN A 141 68.38 28.42 9.81
CA GLN A 141 69.59 27.65 9.51
C GLN A 141 70.36 28.25 8.33
N ASN A 142 71.11 29.33 8.57
CA ASN A 142 72.12 29.79 7.64
C ASN A 142 73.49 29.22 8.07
N LYS A 143 73.75 27.95 7.69
CA LYS A 143 75.05 27.27 7.55
C LYS A 143 74.83 25.75 7.57
N PHE A 144 74.71 25.10 6.42
CA PHE A 144 75.07 23.68 6.29
C PHE A 144 75.36 23.33 4.82
N ASP A 145 76.53 22.75 4.59
CA ASP A 145 77.04 22.27 3.30
C ASP A 145 76.61 20.79 3.12
N PRO A 146 75.95 20.39 2.01
CA PRO A 146 75.42 19.03 1.84
C PRO A 146 76.46 17.93 1.59
N ASN A 147 77.74 18.25 1.43
CA ASN A 147 78.74 17.29 0.96
C ASN A 147 79.32 16.32 2.03
N THR A 148 78.81 16.29 3.27
CA THR A 148 79.46 15.54 4.37
C THR A 148 78.81 14.21 4.77
N ILE A 149 77.88 13.63 3.99
CA ILE A 149 77.20 12.36 4.36
C ILE A 149 77.50 11.19 3.38
N ILE A 150 78.51 11.29 2.51
CA ILE A 150 78.85 10.19 1.57
C ILE A 150 80.19 9.49 1.89
N SER A 151 80.98 9.92 2.89
CA SER A 151 82.19 9.18 3.26
C SER A 151 82.45 9.17 4.76
N GLY A 152 82.08 8.06 5.41
CA GLY A 152 82.30 7.84 6.84
C GLY A 152 82.54 6.38 7.20
N LYS A 153 83.41 5.69 6.46
CA LYS A 153 84.16 4.55 7.03
C LYS A 153 85.30 5.14 7.85
N SER A 154 85.20 5.13 9.18
CA SER A 154 86.27 4.63 10.07
C SER A 154 85.97 4.94 11.55
N ASP A 155 86.11 3.88 12.35
CA ASP A 155 86.60 3.86 13.74
C ASP A 155 85.77 4.54 14.84
N TYR A 156 84.76 3.82 15.33
CA TYR A 156 84.41 3.87 16.75
C TYR A 156 84.88 2.59 17.45
N GLN A 157 85.85 2.75 18.34
CA GLN A 157 86.39 1.66 19.16
C GLN A 157 85.37 1.14 20.19
N LEU A 158 85.35 -0.19 20.26
CA LEU A 158 84.64 -1.11 21.15
C LEU A 158 84.62 -0.72 22.64
N THR A 159 83.42 -0.71 23.23
CA THR A 159 83.15 -1.24 24.58
C THR A 159 81.73 -1.82 24.64
N ASN A 160 81.59 -3.05 25.16
CA ASN A 160 80.45 -3.87 25.64
C ASN A 160 78.94 -3.47 25.52
N GLY A 161 78.54 -2.37 24.87
CA GLY A 161 77.16 -1.90 24.72
C GLY A 161 76.44 -2.38 23.46
N ASN A 162 77.12 -2.47 22.30
CA ASN A 162 76.47 -2.82 21.03
C ASN A 162 75.98 -4.27 20.97
N VAL A 163 76.73 -5.23 21.52
CA VAL A 163 76.27 -6.64 21.57
C VAL A 163 74.99 -6.77 22.40
N LYS A 164 74.83 -5.97 23.46
CA LYS A 164 73.62 -5.97 24.30
C LYS A 164 72.45 -5.31 23.59
N PHE A 165 72.70 -4.24 22.83
CA PHE A 165 71.69 -3.53 22.07
C PHE A 165 71.19 -4.34 20.87
N ASP A 166 72.10 -4.95 20.10
CA ASP A 166 71.77 -5.86 19.00
C ASP A 166 71.06 -7.12 19.51
N TYR A 167 71.50 -7.70 20.64
CA TYR A 167 70.83 -8.84 21.27
C TYR A 167 69.42 -8.50 21.80
N ILE A 168 69.21 -7.29 22.34
CA ILE A 168 67.87 -6.81 22.74
C ILE A 168 66.99 -6.61 21.51
N LEU A 169 67.51 -6.06 20.41
CA LEU A 169 66.76 -5.87 19.16
C LEU A 169 66.47 -7.19 18.43
N GLU A 170 67.32 -8.20 18.56
CA GLU A 170 67.13 -9.54 17.99
C GLU A 170 66.14 -10.40 18.78
N ASN A 171 66.04 -10.19 20.10
CA ASN A 171 65.13 -10.93 20.99
C ASN A 171 63.86 -10.16 21.40
N ALA A 172 63.75 -8.87 21.06
CA ALA A 172 62.52 -8.12 21.26
C ALA A 172 61.45 -8.61 20.27
N ASN A 173 60.31 -9.06 20.79
CA ASN A 173 59.13 -9.47 20.00
C ASN A 173 58.42 -8.29 19.27
N ALA A 174 59.06 -7.13 19.19
CA ALA A 174 58.50 -5.90 18.64
C ALA A 174 59.33 -5.41 17.45
N ASN A 175 58.68 -4.85 16.43
CA ASN A 175 59.36 -4.22 15.30
C ASN A 175 59.86 -2.83 15.71
N VAL A 176 61.16 -2.68 15.87
CA VAL A 176 61.78 -1.36 16.11
C VAL A 176 62.18 -0.74 14.78
N TYR A 177 61.83 0.52 14.55
CA TYR A 177 62.18 1.24 13.32
C TYR A 177 62.56 2.68 13.62
N ILE A 178 63.37 3.28 12.74
CA ILE A 178 63.68 4.71 12.78
C ILE A 178 63.18 5.34 11.49
N VAL A 179 62.50 6.47 11.59
CA VAL A 179 61.95 7.22 10.47
C VAL A 179 62.39 8.69 10.55
N SER A 180 62.72 9.31 9.44
CA SER A 180 63.09 10.74 9.40
C SER A 180 61.88 11.64 9.68
N THR A 181 62.12 12.93 9.94
CA THR A 181 61.06 13.95 10.07
C THR A 181 60.22 14.12 8.80
N LEU A 182 60.69 13.61 7.66
CA LEU A 182 59.99 13.61 6.36
C LEU A 182 59.29 12.28 6.04
N GLY A 183 59.30 11.29 6.96
CA GLY A 183 58.62 10.01 6.77
C GLY A 183 59.46 8.90 6.10
N LYS A 184 60.76 9.14 5.86
CA LYS A 184 61.65 8.15 5.22
C LYS A 184 62.16 7.15 6.24
N LEU A 185 62.05 5.85 5.94
CA LEU A 185 62.55 4.79 6.81
C LEU A 185 64.08 4.80 6.83
N LEU A 186 64.70 5.02 7.99
CA LEU A 186 66.16 5.08 8.17
C LEU A 186 66.72 3.75 8.69
N TYR A 187 65.95 3.02 9.49
CA TYR A 187 66.36 1.76 10.08
C TYR A 187 65.15 0.87 10.40
N VAL A 188 65.33 -0.44 10.36
CA VAL A 188 64.39 -1.46 10.86
C VAL A 188 65.14 -2.58 11.57
N SER A 189 64.58 -3.09 12.66
CA SER A 189 65.11 -4.25 13.40
C SER A 189 64.98 -5.55 12.61
N PRO A 190 65.77 -6.59 12.90
CA PRO A 190 65.67 -7.90 12.24
C PRO A 190 64.29 -8.57 12.34
N ASN A 191 63.53 -8.27 13.40
CA ASN A 191 62.17 -8.80 13.59
C ASN A 191 61.19 -8.34 12.50
N TRP A 192 61.53 -7.28 11.75
CA TRP A 192 60.79 -6.78 10.60
C TRP A 192 60.57 -7.86 9.53
N ASN A 193 61.58 -8.73 9.31
CA ASN A 193 61.47 -9.85 8.39
C ASN A 193 60.53 -10.94 8.92
N LYS A 194 60.59 -11.25 10.23
CA LYS A 194 59.72 -12.26 10.83
C LYS A 194 58.23 -11.87 10.80
N VAL A 195 57.93 -10.59 11.00
CA VAL A 195 56.55 -10.09 11.10
C VAL A 195 55.96 -9.66 9.75
N LEU A 196 56.75 -9.03 8.88
CA LEU A 196 56.28 -8.46 7.60
C LEU A 196 56.84 -9.18 6.36
N GLY A 197 57.82 -10.08 6.51
CA GLY A 197 58.40 -10.88 5.44
C GLY A 197 59.40 -10.15 4.52
N TYR A 198 59.64 -8.85 4.74
CA TYR A 198 60.60 -8.07 3.95
C TYR A 198 62.02 -8.18 4.50
N MET A 199 63.02 -8.21 3.60
CA MET A 199 64.42 -8.23 4.01
C MET A 199 64.82 -6.89 4.66
N PRO A 200 65.56 -6.89 5.79
CA PRO A 200 66.02 -5.67 6.42
C PRO A 200 66.88 -4.85 5.43
N GLY A 201 66.42 -3.65 5.07
CA GLY A 201 67.08 -2.78 4.09
C GLY A 201 66.28 -2.53 2.80
N GLU A 202 65.31 -3.39 2.44
CA GLU A 202 64.56 -3.30 1.18
C GLU A 202 63.76 -1.99 1.02
N HIS A 203 63.31 -1.45 2.14
CA HIS A 203 62.51 -0.22 2.19
C HIS A 203 63.21 0.95 2.90
N VAL A 204 64.49 0.78 3.27
CA VAL A 204 65.28 1.87 3.84
C VAL A 204 65.50 2.95 2.77
N GLY A 205 65.27 4.21 3.13
CA GLY A 205 65.29 5.37 2.25
C GLY A 205 63.96 5.70 1.56
N ARG A 206 62.96 4.80 1.62
CA ARG A 206 61.62 5.00 1.03
C ARG A 206 60.64 5.64 2.02
N GLN A 207 59.59 6.27 1.50
CA GLN A 207 58.48 6.78 2.31
C GLN A 207 57.65 5.61 2.85
N VAL A 208 57.76 5.35 4.16
CA VAL A 208 57.19 4.13 4.75
C VAL A 208 55.66 4.11 4.69
N VAL A 209 55.03 5.28 4.84
CA VAL A 209 53.56 5.44 4.82
C VAL A 209 52.99 5.19 3.42
N ASP A 210 53.68 5.63 2.37
CA ASP A 210 53.19 5.49 0.99
C ASP A 210 53.39 4.08 0.44
N VAL A 211 54.42 3.37 0.93
CA VAL A 211 54.82 2.07 0.40
C VAL A 211 54.22 0.91 1.20
N LEU A 212 54.17 1.01 2.53
CA LEU A 212 53.83 -0.13 3.40
C LEU A 212 52.54 0.05 4.20
N VAL A 213 51.98 1.25 4.35
CA VAL A 213 50.74 1.47 5.11
C VAL A 213 49.52 1.44 4.18
N HIS A 214 48.45 0.78 4.64
CA HIS A 214 47.17 0.72 3.93
C HIS A 214 46.66 2.12 3.59
N PRO A 215 46.17 2.39 2.36
CA PRO A 215 45.71 3.72 1.93
C PRO A 215 44.83 4.46 2.94
N ASP A 216 43.82 3.79 3.49
CA ASP A 216 42.90 4.37 4.48
C ASP A 216 43.55 4.75 5.82
N ASP A 217 44.66 4.10 6.19
CA ASP A 217 45.32 4.29 7.49
C ASP A 217 46.50 5.30 7.40
N ARG A 218 46.85 5.74 6.18
CA ARG A 218 47.97 6.66 5.93
C ARG A 218 47.79 7.99 6.65
N GLU A 219 46.57 8.51 6.65
CA GLU A 219 46.24 9.77 7.30
C GLU A 219 46.53 9.71 8.81
N VAL A 220 46.11 8.62 9.47
CA VAL A 220 46.33 8.41 10.91
C VAL A 220 47.82 8.35 11.23
N CYS A 221 48.61 7.66 10.41
CA CYS A 221 50.07 7.61 10.57
C CYS A 221 50.73 8.97 10.35
N LEU A 222 50.32 9.73 9.33
CA LEU A 222 50.87 11.07 9.05
C LEU A 222 50.53 12.05 10.16
N GLN A 223 49.29 12.03 10.68
CA GLN A 223 48.89 12.84 11.83
C GLN A 223 49.69 12.50 13.09
N ALA A 224 49.97 11.21 13.34
CA ALA A 224 50.81 10.81 14.46
C ALA A 224 52.25 11.32 14.34
N ILE A 225 52.84 11.28 13.13
CA ILE A 225 54.16 11.84 12.85
C ILE A 225 54.16 13.35 13.06
N LEU A 226 53.17 14.08 12.50
CA LEU A 226 53.03 15.53 12.67
C LEU A 226 52.91 15.93 14.15
N LYS A 227 52.05 15.23 14.90
CA LYS A 227 51.90 15.43 16.35
C LYS A 227 53.21 15.17 17.10
N GLY A 228 53.98 14.16 16.70
CA GLY A 228 55.31 13.90 17.23
C GLY A 228 56.30 15.04 16.94
N VAL A 229 56.24 15.64 15.74
CA VAL A 229 57.11 16.76 15.33
C VAL A 229 56.77 18.01 16.14
N GLU A 230 55.48 18.30 16.30
CA GLU A 230 55.00 19.48 17.04
C GLU A 230 55.28 19.39 18.54
N THR A 231 54.97 18.24 19.14
CA THR A 231 54.99 18.10 20.60
C THR A 231 56.36 17.70 21.15
N LYS A 232 57.24 17.13 20.30
CA LYS A 232 58.50 16.48 20.72
C LYS A 232 58.31 15.51 21.89
N LYS A 233 57.14 14.85 21.96
CA LYS A 233 56.79 13.86 22.99
C LYS A 233 56.43 12.53 22.34
N LEU A 234 56.43 11.47 23.17
CA LEU A 234 55.97 10.14 22.78
C LEU A 234 54.52 10.21 22.28
N VAL A 235 54.28 9.68 21.08
CA VAL A 235 52.94 9.42 20.53
C VAL A 235 52.72 7.91 20.61
N SER A 236 51.74 7.48 21.39
CA SER A 236 51.50 6.06 21.67
C SER A 236 50.12 5.60 21.21
N GLY A 237 50.00 4.32 20.88
CA GLY A 237 48.73 3.65 20.56
C GLY A 237 48.25 3.86 19.12
N VAL A 238 49.15 4.11 18.17
CA VAL A 238 48.77 4.31 16.76
C VAL A 238 48.54 2.95 16.12
N GLU A 239 47.30 2.63 15.79
CA GLU A 239 46.95 1.37 15.11
C GLU A 239 46.79 1.59 13.62
N TYR A 240 47.43 0.76 12.80
CA TYR A 240 47.37 0.84 11.35
C TYR A 240 47.73 -0.49 10.70
N ARG A 241 47.27 -0.70 9.47
CA ARG A 241 47.58 -1.90 8.70
C ARG A 241 48.86 -1.70 7.90
N MET A 242 49.80 -2.62 8.07
CA MET A 242 51.00 -2.72 7.24
C MET A 242 50.88 -3.87 6.25
N LYS A 243 51.35 -3.63 5.02
CA LYS A 243 51.41 -4.65 3.98
C LYS A 243 52.48 -5.67 4.35
N HIS A 244 52.16 -6.94 4.26
CA HIS A 244 53.10 -8.04 4.34
C HIS A 244 53.62 -8.39 2.93
N VAL A 245 54.78 -9.04 2.82
CA VAL A 245 55.40 -9.39 1.53
C VAL A 245 54.50 -10.24 0.63
N ASP A 246 53.62 -11.06 1.20
CA ASP A 246 52.62 -11.87 0.48
C ASP A 246 51.39 -11.07 0.00
N GLY A 247 51.30 -9.79 0.33
CA GLY A 247 50.19 -8.90 -0.01
C GLY A 247 49.05 -8.83 1.00
N SER A 248 49.08 -9.63 2.08
CA SER A 248 48.12 -9.55 3.19
C SER A 248 48.39 -8.31 4.07
N TRP A 249 47.39 -7.92 4.87
CA TRP A 249 47.48 -6.78 5.79
C TRP A 249 47.64 -7.24 7.23
N ARG A 250 48.66 -6.73 7.93
CA ARG A 250 48.94 -6.99 9.34
C ARG A 250 48.58 -5.78 10.17
N TRP A 251 47.82 -5.97 11.25
CA TRP A 251 47.51 -4.88 12.16
C TRP A 251 48.70 -4.60 13.07
N MET A 252 49.21 -3.38 13.01
CA MET A 252 50.33 -2.92 13.81
C MET A 252 49.85 -1.88 14.81
N ARG A 253 50.21 -2.03 16.08
CA ARG A 253 50.10 -0.97 17.08
C ARG A 253 51.49 -0.38 17.34
N SER A 254 51.70 0.88 16.98
CA SER A 254 52.99 1.57 17.12
C SER A 254 52.98 2.69 18.15
N ASN A 255 54.13 2.82 18.81
CA ASN A 255 54.49 3.96 19.65
C ASN A 255 55.74 4.62 19.07
N ILE A 256 55.69 5.93 18.84
CA ILE A 256 56.73 6.70 18.16
C ILE A 256 57.25 7.80 19.10
N ALA A 257 58.56 7.81 19.35
CA ALA A 257 59.26 8.80 20.17
C ALA A 257 60.27 9.60 19.33
N PRO A 258 60.44 10.91 19.58
CA PRO A 258 61.45 11.71 18.90
C PRO A 258 62.88 11.37 19.37
N LEU A 259 63.80 11.19 18.42
CA LEU A 259 65.23 11.08 18.66
C LEU A 259 65.89 12.47 18.51
N ILE A 260 66.52 12.92 19.58
CA ILE A 260 67.28 14.17 19.64
C ILE A 260 68.76 13.81 19.67
N ASP A 261 69.55 14.41 18.78
CA ASP A 261 71.00 14.17 18.72
C ASP A 261 71.75 14.88 19.86
N SER A 262 73.06 14.59 19.97
CA SER A 262 73.94 15.15 21.01
C SER A 262 74.12 16.68 20.94
N ASN A 263 73.70 17.32 19.84
CA ASN A 263 73.74 18.77 19.68
C ASN A 263 72.41 19.44 20.05
N GLY A 264 71.39 18.65 20.42
CA GLY A 264 70.06 19.13 20.79
C GLY A 264 69.09 19.25 19.60
N ASP A 265 69.49 18.78 18.41
CA ASP A 265 68.70 18.87 17.19
C ASP A 265 67.82 17.63 17.00
N PHE A 266 66.58 17.87 16.57
CA PHE A 266 65.55 16.85 16.38
C PHE A 266 65.47 16.45 14.90
N ASN A 267 65.97 15.24 14.58
CA ASN A 267 66.20 14.85 13.18
C ASN A 267 65.49 13.54 12.76
N SER A 268 65.01 12.73 13.70
CA SER A 268 64.32 11.47 13.40
C SER A 268 63.42 11.00 14.55
N PHE A 269 62.59 9.99 14.30
CA PHE A 269 61.76 9.31 15.28
C PHE A 269 62.16 7.84 15.39
N ILE A 270 62.11 7.28 16.60
CA ILE A 270 62.16 5.85 16.85
C ILE A 270 60.76 5.33 17.16
N GLY A 271 60.33 4.30 16.44
CA GLY A 271 59.06 3.64 16.61
C GLY A 271 59.22 2.20 17.07
N ILE A 272 58.28 1.72 17.90
CA ILE A 272 58.14 0.32 18.27
C ILE A 272 56.73 -0.11 17.85
N ALA A 273 56.61 -1.06 16.92
CA ALA A 273 55.35 -1.58 16.42
C ALA A 273 55.17 -3.07 16.78
N ASN A 274 54.02 -3.40 17.37
CA ASN A 274 53.63 -4.77 17.70
C ASN A 274 52.53 -5.25 16.76
N ASP A 275 52.58 -6.52 16.33
CA ASP A 275 51.48 -7.16 15.60
C ASP A 275 50.32 -7.45 16.57
N ILE A 276 49.11 -6.98 16.24
CA ILE A 276 47.88 -7.19 17.01
C ILE A 276 46.79 -7.91 16.20
N THR A 277 47.16 -8.55 15.09
CA THR A 277 46.22 -9.18 14.14
C THR A 277 45.35 -10.26 14.80
N GLU A 278 45.95 -11.11 15.65
CA GLU A 278 45.22 -12.17 16.37
C GLU A 278 44.19 -11.60 17.35
N ASN A 279 44.55 -10.58 18.12
CA ASN A 279 43.63 -9.90 19.05
C ASN A 279 42.43 -9.28 18.32
N LYS A 280 42.66 -8.67 17.15
CA LYS A 280 41.58 -8.09 16.35
C LYS A 280 40.65 -9.17 15.76
N SER A 281 41.17 -10.35 15.42
CA SER A 281 40.36 -11.46 14.93
C SER A 281 39.40 -12.02 16.01
N VAL A 282 39.85 -12.13 17.27
CA VAL A 282 39.03 -12.60 18.40
C VAL A 282 37.97 -11.56 18.79
N GLU A 283 38.32 -10.28 18.84
CA GLU A 283 37.40 -9.18 19.11
C GLU A 283 36.27 -9.12 18.05
N THR A 284 36.64 -9.31 16.78
CA THR A 284 35.69 -9.35 15.66
C THR A 284 34.79 -10.59 15.70
N ALA A 285 35.33 -11.76 16.04
CA ALA A 285 34.54 -12.99 16.16
C ALA A 285 33.53 -12.92 17.32
N LEU A 286 33.92 -12.37 18.47
CA LEU A 286 33.01 -12.16 19.60
C LEU A 286 31.91 -11.15 19.25
N TYR A 287 32.28 -10.04 18.62
CA TYR A 287 31.35 -9.02 18.13
C TYR A 287 30.36 -9.57 17.11
N ASN A 288 30.82 -10.40 16.17
CA ASN A 288 29.96 -11.03 15.15
C ASN A 288 29.02 -12.10 15.76
N SER A 289 29.47 -12.84 16.77
CA SER A 289 28.61 -13.78 17.50
C SER A 289 27.52 -13.06 18.30
N GLU A 290 27.85 -11.96 18.99
CA GLU A 290 26.87 -11.15 19.74
C GLU A 290 25.87 -10.50 18.79
N LYS A 291 26.34 -9.86 17.70
CA LYS A 291 25.47 -9.27 16.69
C LYS A 291 24.61 -10.32 15.96
N GLY A 292 25.16 -11.49 15.69
CA GLY A 292 24.43 -12.59 15.05
C GLY A 292 23.28 -13.09 15.93
N TYR A 293 23.52 -13.31 17.22
CA TYR A 293 22.48 -13.65 18.19
C TYR A 293 21.38 -12.57 18.24
N PHE A 294 21.75 -11.30 18.48
CA PHE A 294 20.77 -10.22 18.58
C PHE A 294 20.00 -10.00 17.28
N GLY A 295 20.67 -10.15 16.12
CA GLY A 295 20.04 -10.04 14.80
C GLY A 295 18.99 -11.12 14.60
N LEU A 296 19.33 -12.39 14.82
CA LEU A 296 18.41 -13.52 14.66
C LEU A 296 17.27 -13.46 15.69
N PHE A 297 17.60 -13.30 16.98
CA PHE A 297 16.63 -13.25 18.06
C PHE A 297 15.59 -12.14 17.87
N ASN A 298 16.01 -10.95 17.40
CA ASN A 298 15.11 -9.82 17.15
C ASN A 298 14.45 -9.82 15.76
N SER A 299 14.92 -10.62 14.81
CA SER A 299 14.30 -10.75 13.49
C SER A 299 13.02 -11.60 13.52
N VAL A 300 12.86 -12.47 14.52
CA VAL A 300 11.67 -13.32 14.66
C VAL A 300 10.45 -12.49 15.02
N THR A 301 9.38 -12.63 14.25
CA THR A 301 8.13 -11.89 14.40
C THR A 301 7.29 -12.36 15.60
N GLU A 302 7.51 -13.58 16.07
CA GLU A 302 6.89 -14.11 17.27
C GLU A 302 7.54 -13.53 18.53
N ALA A 303 6.75 -13.27 19.57
CA ALA A 303 7.27 -12.74 20.83
C ALA A 303 7.99 -13.86 21.59
N ILE A 304 9.31 -13.74 21.73
CA ILE A 304 10.15 -14.73 22.41
C ILE A 304 10.72 -14.11 23.68
N TYR A 305 10.50 -14.80 24.79
CA TYR A 305 11.10 -14.45 26.07
C TYR A 305 11.75 -15.67 26.72
N ILE A 306 12.95 -15.44 27.24
CA ILE A 306 13.81 -16.42 27.89
C ILE A 306 13.74 -16.16 29.39
N MET A 307 13.43 -17.19 30.17
CA MET A 307 13.29 -17.09 31.63
C MET A 307 14.18 -18.09 32.35
N ASP A 308 14.57 -17.77 33.58
CA ASP A 308 15.28 -18.71 34.47
C ASP A 308 14.34 -19.74 35.11
N GLU A 309 14.90 -20.59 35.98
CA GLU A 309 14.16 -21.61 36.73
C GLU A 309 13.11 -21.06 37.70
N ASN A 310 13.22 -19.79 38.07
CA ASN A 310 12.29 -19.09 38.96
C ASN A 310 11.25 -18.26 38.19
N GLY A 311 11.33 -18.24 36.85
CA GLY A 311 10.40 -17.51 35.98
C GLY A 311 10.75 -16.03 35.81
N PHE A 312 11.97 -15.61 36.12
CA PHE A 312 12.45 -14.25 35.84
C PHE A 312 12.92 -14.12 34.39
N PHE A 313 12.55 -13.04 33.72
CA PHE A 313 13.02 -12.73 32.37
C PHE A 313 14.53 -12.49 32.34
N LEU A 314 15.25 -13.33 31.61
CA LEU A 314 16.68 -13.20 31.33
C LEU A 314 16.94 -12.45 30.02
N ASP A 315 16.09 -12.66 29.01
CA ASP A 315 16.16 -11.95 27.75
C ASP A 315 14.80 -11.92 27.03
N VAL A 316 14.55 -10.91 26.21
CA VAL A 316 13.34 -10.77 25.41
C VAL A 316 13.65 -10.18 24.04
N ASN A 317 12.96 -10.65 23.00
CA ASN A 317 13.16 -10.11 21.66
C ASN A 317 12.30 -8.86 21.40
N ARG A 318 12.61 -8.14 20.33
CA ARG A 318 11.90 -6.92 19.91
C ARG A 318 10.39 -7.14 19.69
N SER A 319 9.97 -8.34 19.36
CA SER A 319 8.55 -8.69 19.18
C SER A 319 7.79 -8.70 20.51
N VAL A 320 8.45 -9.01 21.65
CA VAL A 320 7.87 -8.83 22.99
C VAL A 320 7.58 -7.36 23.26
N GLU A 321 8.53 -6.46 22.96
CA GLU A 321 8.35 -5.02 23.17
C GLU A 321 7.18 -4.48 22.35
N LYS A 322 7.09 -4.88 21.09
CA LYS A 322 5.98 -4.50 20.20
C LYS A 322 4.64 -5.06 20.68
N MET A 323 4.61 -6.32 21.11
CA MET A 323 3.37 -6.98 21.54
C MET A 323 2.84 -6.38 22.85
N TYR A 324 3.69 -6.17 23.86
CA TYR A 324 3.22 -5.76 25.19
C TYR A 324 3.39 -4.27 25.48
N GLY A 325 4.21 -3.55 24.71
CA GLY A 325 4.46 -2.11 24.87
C GLY A 325 5.43 -1.75 26.02
N TYR A 326 6.06 -2.74 26.64
CA TYR A 326 7.13 -2.55 27.63
C TYR A 326 8.49 -2.62 26.94
N THR A 327 9.45 -1.79 27.34
CA THR A 327 10.82 -1.92 26.82
C THR A 327 11.52 -3.11 27.45
N ARG A 328 12.55 -3.64 26.78
CA ARG A 328 13.38 -4.73 27.31
C ARG A 328 13.86 -4.43 28.73
N GLU A 329 14.37 -3.22 28.99
CA GLU A 329 14.88 -2.82 30.31
C GLU A 329 13.79 -2.86 31.39
N GLU A 330 12.53 -2.61 31.04
CA GLU A 330 11.41 -2.67 31.97
C GLU A 330 10.98 -4.10 32.29
N ILE A 331 11.27 -5.06 31.41
CA ILE A 331 10.83 -6.47 31.51
C ILE A 331 11.90 -7.34 32.19
N ILE A 332 13.17 -7.14 31.87
CA ILE A 332 14.27 -7.97 32.37
C ILE A 332 14.31 -7.97 33.90
N GLY A 333 14.46 -9.17 34.49
CA GLY A 333 14.50 -9.36 35.94
C GLY A 333 13.14 -9.36 36.63
N LYS A 334 12.02 -9.24 35.90
CA LYS A 334 10.67 -9.38 36.45
C LYS A 334 10.07 -10.75 36.13
N THR A 335 9.00 -11.10 36.84
CA THR A 335 8.15 -12.25 36.54
C THR A 335 7.06 -11.86 35.53
N PRO A 336 6.44 -12.81 34.81
CA PRO A 336 5.46 -12.50 33.76
C PRO A 336 4.08 -12.08 34.27
N ASP A 337 3.86 -11.89 35.58
CA ASP A 337 2.55 -11.60 36.21
C ASP A 337 1.83 -10.40 35.61
N PHE A 338 2.56 -9.31 35.37
CA PHE A 338 2.02 -8.08 34.80
C PHE A 338 1.58 -8.20 33.33
N LEU A 339 1.93 -9.30 32.64
CA LEU A 339 1.55 -9.57 31.25
C LEU A 339 0.23 -10.36 31.14
N PHE A 340 -0.47 -10.61 32.25
CA PHE A 340 -1.75 -11.33 32.31
C PHE A 340 -2.90 -10.41 32.77
N ALA A 341 -4.12 -10.74 32.38
CA ALA A 341 -5.33 -10.07 32.86
C ALA A 341 -5.63 -10.47 34.33
N GLU A 342 -6.14 -9.52 35.13
CA GLU A 342 -6.33 -9.67 36.59
C GLU A 342 -7.31 -10.79 37.01
N ASP A 343 -8.27 -11.14 36.14
CA ASP A 343 -9.30 -12.17 36.40
C ASP A 343 -8.95 -13.55 35.82
N ASP A 344 -7.77 -13.73 35.22
CA ASP A 344 -7.38 -14.98 34.56
C ASP A 344 -6.49 -15.83 35.47
N ALA A 345 -6.85 -17.11 35.67
CA ALA A 345 -6.01 -18.08 36.40
C ALA A 345 -4.70 -18.45 35.67
N GLY A 346 -4.39 -17.74 34.58
CA GLY A 346 -3.28 -17.98 33.67
C GLY A 346 -1.88 -17.83 34.28
N PHE A 347 -1.66 -16.93 35.23
CA PHE A 347 -0.33 -16.77 35.87
C PHE A 347 0.02 -17.94 36.81
N PRO A 348 -0.84 -18.35 37.76
CA PRO A 348 -0.63 -19.57 38.54
C PRO A 348 -0.46 -20.82 37.67
N TYR A 349 -1.24 -20.92 36.58
CA TYR A 349 -1.14 -22.02 35.63
C TYR A 349 0.20 -22.02 34.88
N LEU A 350 0.67 -20.88 34.35
CA LEU A 350 1.99 -20.76 33.74
C LEU A 350 3.11 -21.18 34.72
N MET A 351 3.03 -20.77 35.99
CA MET A 351 4.02 -21.17 37.00
C MET A 351 4.03 -22.67 37.29
N SER A 352 2.87 -23.34 37.19
CA SER A 352 2.78 -24.80 37.25
C SER A 352 3.40 -25.46 36.02
N CYS A 353 3.13 -24.93 34.82
CA CYS A 353 3.71 -25.37 33.56
C CYS A 353 5.23 -25.22 33.55
N ILE A 354 5.78 -24.09 34.03
CA ILE A 354 7.24 -23.85 34.13
C ILE A 354 7.91 -24.94 34.99
N ARG A 355 7.35 -25.25 36.17
CA ARG A 355 7.90 -26.29 37.05
C ARG A 355 7.81 -27.68 36.45
N GLU A 356 6.73 -28.01 35.75
CA GLU A 356 6.58 -29.31 35.09
C GLU A 356 7.53 -29.47 33.91
N VAL A 357 7.66 -28.48 33.04
CA VAL A 357 8.57 -28.52 31.88
C VAL A 357 10.04 -28.60 32.33
N PHE A 358 10.42 -27.92 33.43
CA PHE A 358 11.78 -28.03 33.97
C PHE A 358 12.12 -29.43 34.48
N LYS A 359 11.14 -30.11 35.09
CA LYS A 359 11.30 -31.47 35.63
C LYS A 359 11.19 -32.56 34.57
N SER A 360 10.22 -32.46 33.66
CA SER A 360 9.90 -33.50 32.66
C SER A 360 10.60 -33.31 31.32
N GLY A 361 10.86 -32.05 30.93
CA GLY A 361 11.31 -31.69 29.58
C GLY A 361 10.18 -31.59 28.54
N ASP A 362 8.94 -31.92 28.90
CA ASP A 362 7.82 -31.95 27.96
C ASP A 362 7.30 -30.53 27.65
N PRO A 363 7.08 -30.20 26.37
CA PRO A 363 6.58 -28.89 25.99
C PRO A 363 5.12 -28.69 26.42
N LYS A 364 4.77 -27.47 26.83
CA LYS A 364 3.39 -27.09 27.19
C LYS A 364 2.85 -26.03 26.25
N HIS A 365 1.57 -26.15 25.94
CA HIS A 365 0.85 -25.26 25.04
C HIS A 365 -0.53 -24.93 25.63
N PHE A 366 -0.89 -23.65 25.67
CA PHE A 366 -2.19 -23.18 26.16
C PHE A 366 -2.51 -21.77 25.65
N VAL A 367 -3.78 -21.39 25.76
CA VAL A 367 -4.31 -20.07 25.41
C VAL A 367 -4.76 -19.35 26.67
N VAL A 368 -4.36 -18.09 26.82
CA VAL A 368 -4.59 -17.24 28.00
C VAL A 368 -4.81 -15.80 27.58
N TRP A 369 -5.33 -14.97 28.47
CA TRP A 369 -5.50 -13.54 28.21
C TRP A 369 -4.28 -12.74 28.66
N GLY A 370 -3.69 -12.01 27.72
CA GLY A 370 -2.59 -11.09 27.95
C GLY A 370 -3.08 -9.67 28.23
N LYS A 371 -2.26 -8.90 28.96
CA LYS A 371 -2.47 -7.48 29.23
C LYS A 371 -1.28 -6.68 28.68
N ARG A 372 -1.56 -5.65 27.86
CA ARG A 372 -0.54 -4.70 27.38
C ARG A 372 -0.32 -3.57 28.38
N LYS A 373 0.76 -2.80 28.22
CA LYS A 373 1.09 -1.63 29.05
C LYS A 373 0.00 -0.55 29.06
N ASN A 374 -0.72 -0.38 27.94
CA ASN A 374 -1.83 0.56 27.82
C ASN A 374 -3.15 0.07 28.49
N GLY A 375 -3.15 -1.13 29.06
CA GLY A 375 -4.33 -1.75 29.69
C GLY A 375 -5.18 -2.61 28.75
N GLU A 376 -4.87 -2.70 27.47
CA GLU A 376 -5.59 -3.56 26.51
C GLU A 376 -5.45 -5.03 26.87
N ILE A 377 -6.57 -5.75 26.89
CA ILE A 377 -6.64 -7.19 27.12
C ILE A 377 -6.83 -7.90 25.77
N PHE A 378 -6.00 -8.90 25.49
CA PHE A 378 -6.02 -9.64 24.22
C PHE A 378 -5.77 -11.14 24.42
N PRO A 379 -6.32 -12.02 23.57
CA PRO A 379 -6.05 -13.45 23.66
C PRO A 379 -4.65 -13.75 23.08
N LYS A 380 -3.85 -14.49 23.84
CA LYS A 380 -2.53 -14.95 23.41
C LYS A 380 -2.40 -16.46 23.53
N GLU A 381 -1.75 -17.04 22.53
CA GLU A 381 -1.35 -18.45 22.50
C GLU A 381 0.11 -18.54 23.00
N VAL A 382 0.39 -19.44 23.94
CA VAL A 382 1.68 -19.52 24.64
C VAL A 382 2.25 -20.93 24.53
N PHE A 383 3.49 -21.02 24.04
CA PHE A 383 4.27 -22.27 23.97
C PHE A 383 5.51 -22.18 24.85
N CYS A 384 5.75 -23.26 25.58
CA CYS A 384 6.70 -23.31 26.67
C CYS A 384 7.65 -24.51 26.48
N ASN A 385 8.95 -24.24 26.32
CA ASN A 385 9.96 -25.28 26.07
C ASN A 385 11.19 -25.12 26.98
N LYS A 386 11.85 -26.23 27.30
CA LYS A 386 13.18 -26.21 27.93
C LYS A 386 14.26 -25.94 26.88
N GLY A 387 15.19 -25.04 27.17
CA GLY A 387 16.30 -24.69 26.29
C GLY A 387 17.60 -24.40 27.04
N LYS A 388 18.65 -24.01 26.30
CA LYS A 388 19.92 -23.53 26.85
C LYS A 388 20.23 -22.13 26.35
N TYR A 389 20.63 -21.25 27.25
CA TYR A 389 21.02 -19.87 26.96
C TYR A 389 22.40 -19.59 27.58
N PHE A 390 23.41 -19.38 26.73
CA PHE A 390 24.82 -19.26 27.13
C PHE A 390 25.28 -20.33 28.14
N GLY A 391 24.87 -21.59 27.91
CA GLY A 391 25.21 -22.73 28.76
C GLY A 391 24.34 -22.93 30.01
N LYS A 392 23.43 -22.00 30.34
CA LYS A 392 22.46 -22.15 31.44
C LYS A 392 21.17 -22.79 30.94
N ASP A 393 20.61 -23.70 31.74
CA ASP A 393 19.26 -24.24 31.49
C ASP A 393 18.23 -23.13 31.72
N VAL A 394 17.38 -22.91 30.71
CA VAL A 394 16.38 -21.83 30.70
C VAL A 394 15.06 -22.32 30.13
N PHE A 395 14.04 -21.51 30.33
CA PHE A 395 12.74 -21.68 29.73
C PHE A 395 12.56 -20.72 28.55
N VAL A 396 12.36 -21.27 27.35
CA VAL A 396 12.10 -20.48 26.15
C VAL A 396 10.60 -20.49 25.92
N THR A 397 9.98 -19.32 26.04
CA THR A 397 8.54 -19.17 25.80
C THR A 397 8.33 -18.34 24.55
N THR A 398 7.43 -18.82 23.69
CA THR A 398 6.90 -18.02 22.60
C THR A 398 5.45 -17.65 22.89
N ALA A 399 5.09 -16.43 22.56
CA ALA A 399 3.72 -15.95 22.64
C ALA A 399 3.29 -15.36 21.31
N ARG A 400 2.05 -15.66 20.92
CA ARG A 400 1.43 -15.16 19.71
C ARG A 400 0.11 -14.49 20.04
N ASP A 401 -0.08 -13.28 19.53
CA ASP A 401 -1.38 -12.60 19.58
C ASP A 401 -2.31 -13.24 18.54
N ILE A 402 -3.45 -13.78 18.98
CA ILE A 402 -4.43 -14.45 18.11
C ILE A 402 -5.69 -13.60 17.86
N THR A 403 -5.62 -12.29 18.12
CA THR A 403 -6.75 -11.36 17.96
C THR A 403 -7.29 -11.35 16.52
N GLU A 404 -6.42 -11.24 15.52
CA GLU A 404 -6.85 -11.24 14.10
C GLU A 404 -7.51 -12.57 13.71
N ARG A 405 -6.91 -13.70 14.11
CA ARG A 405 -7.48 -15.04 13.86
C ARG A 405 -8.87 -15.19 14.45
N LYS A 406 -9.07 -14.78 15.70
CA LYS A 406 -10.39 -14.79 16.38
C LYS A 406 -11.40 -13.85 15.70
N LYS A 407 -10.97 -12.67 15.23
CA LYS A 407 -11.81 -11.73 14.47
C LYS A 407 -12.21 -12.29 13.10
N SER A 408 -11.30 -12.94 12.37
CA SER A 408 -11.61 -13.58 11.08
C SER A 408 -12.57 -14.75 11.23
N GLU A 409 -12.40 -15.59 12.25
CA GLU A 409 -13.33 -16.68 12.56
C GLU A 409 -14.74 -16.15 12.93
N ALA A 410 -14.81 -15.07 13.69
CA ALA A 410 -16.07 -14.40 14.02
C ALA A 410 -16.73 -13.75 12.81
N ALA A 411 -15.97 -13.06 11.95
CA ALA A 411 -16.46 -12.43 10.73
C ALA A 411 -16.98 -13.46 9.70
N LEU A 412 -16.32 -14.62 9.60
CA LEU A 412 -16.77 -15.73 8.75
C LEU A 412 -18.10 -16.31 9.28
N LYS A 413 -18.24 -16.46 10.61
CA LYS A 413 -19.48 -16.90 11.25
C LYS A 413 -20.61 -15.88 11.04
N GLU A 414 -20.32 -14.59 11.22
CA GLU A 414 -21.28 -13.49 11.02
C GLU A 414 -21.74 -13.38 9.55
N SER A 415 -20.80 -13.50 8.60
CA SER A 415 -21.12 -13.51 7.16
C SER A 415 -22.02 -14.70 6.80
N ARG A 416 -21.72 -15.90 7.33
CA ARG A 416 -22.53 -17.11 7.15
C ARG A 416 -23.94 -16.96 7.74
N GLU A 417 -24.07 -16.38 8.93
CA GLU A 417 -25.36 -16.11 9.56
C GLU A 417 -26.15 -15.03 8.82
N LYS A 418 -25.50 -13.97 8.32
CA LYS A 418 -26.15 -12.92 7.51
C LYS A 418 -26.70 -13.48 6.20
N PHE A 419 -25.89 -14.23 5.45
CA PHE A 419 -26.33 -14.86 4.20
C PHE A 419 -27.50 -15.81 4.43
N SER A 420 -27.41 -16.69 5.44
CA SER A 420 -28.48 -17.62 5.79
C SER A 420 -29.78 -16.88 6.14
N LYS A 421 -29.72 -15.84 6.98
CA LYS A 421 -30.91 -15.05 7.34
C LYS A 421 -31.54 -14.34 6.14
N ILE A 422 -30.75 -13.67 5.29
CA ILE A 422 -31.26 -12.97 4.10
C ILE A 422 -31.90 -13.95 3.12
N PHE A 423 -31.25 -15.08 2.88
CA PHE A 423 -31.73 -16.09 1.95
C PHE A 423 -33.07 -16.68 2.42
N HIS A 424 -33.14 -17.15 3.68
CA HIS A 424 -34.33 -17.83 4.21
C HIS A 424 -35.50 -16.90 4.56
N LEU A 425 -35.25 -15.65 4.96
CA LEU A 425 -36.31 -14.68 5.32
C LEU A 425 -36.83 -13.86 4.14
N SER A 426 -36.30 -14.04 2.93
CA SER A 426 -36.78 -13.31 1.75
C SER A 426 -38.27 -13.63 1.46
N PRO A 427 -39.11 -12.61 1.18
CA PRO A 427 -40.51 -12.80 0.81
C PRO A 427 -40.69 -13.38 -0.61
N ASP A 428 -39.63 -13.40 -1.41
CA ASP A 428 -39.60 -13.95 -2.76
C ASP A 428 -39.03 -15.37 -2.75
N VAL A 429 -39.46 -16.18 -3.71
CA VAL A 429 -38.87 -17.50 -3.94
C VAL A 429 -37.49 -17.31 -4.53
N ILE A 430 -36.46 -17.82 -3.86
CA ILE A 430 -35.08 -17.81 -4.34
C ILE A 430 -34.64 -19.27 -4.53
N LEU A 431 -34.13 -19.58 -5.71
CA LEU A 431 -33.57 -20.89 -6.03
C LEU A 431 -32.26 -20.74 -6.78
N LEU A 432 -31.34 -21.66 -6.49
CA LEU A 432 -30.01 -21.72 -7.09
C LEU A 432 -29.95 -22.96 -7.99
N THR A 433 -29.74 -22.76 -9.29
CA THR A 433 -29.70 -23.83 -10.29
C THR A 433 -28.30 -23.96 -10.88
N ARG A 434 -27.70 -25.14 -10.88
CA ARG A 434 -26.38 -25.35 -11.49
C ARG A 434 -26.50 -25.34 -13.01
N VAL A 435 -25.59 -24.64 -13.69
CA VAL A 435 -25.67 -24.43 -15.14
C VAL A 435 -25.36 -25.70 -15.95
N SER A 436 -24.48 -26.56 -15.45
CA SER A 436 -23.99 -27.74 -16.17
C SER A 436 -25.06 -28.80 -16.41
N ASP A 437 -25.98 -29.00 -15.45
CA ASP A 437 -27.02 -30.04 -15.48
C ASP A 437 -28.45 -29.48 -15.33
N GLY A 438 -28.59 -28.20 -14.98
CA GLY A 438 -29.90 -27.56 -14.77
C GLY A 438 -30.59 -27.98 -13.48
N VAL A 439 -29.85 -28.56 -12.53
CA VAL A 439 -30.36 -29.07 -11.27
C VAL A 439 -30.45 -27.97 -10.22
N ILE A 440 -31.54 -27.94 -9.45
CA ILE A 440 -31.71 -27.05 -8.31
C ILE A 440 -30.87 -27.58 -7.14
N VAL A 441 -29.91 -26.76 -6.71
CA VAL A 441 -28.92 -27.10 -5.67
C VAL A 441 -29.30 -26.51 -4.33
N ASP A 442 -30.01 -25.38 -4.31
CA ASP A 442 -30.52 -24.80 -3.06
C ASP A 442 -31.77 -23.95 -3.29
N ILE A 443 -32.58 -23.80 -2.24
CA ILE A 443 -33.82 -23.00 -2.22
C ILE A 443 -34.03 -22.33 -0.86
N ASN A 444 -34.71 -21.19 -0.84
CA ASN A 444 -35.13 -20.57 0.41
C ASN A 444 -36.47 -21.11 0.96
N ASP A 445 -36.83 -20.73 2.18
CA ASP A 445 -38.04 -21.24 2.85
C ASP A 445 -39.32 -20.80 2.13
N ARG A 446 -39.27 -19.62 1.48
CA ARG A 446 -40.37 -19.15 0.65
C ARG A 446 -40.65 -20.08 -0.53
N ALA A 447 -39.63 -20.67 -1.14
CA ALA A 447 -39.79 -21.66 -2.21
C ALA A 447 -40.64 -22.85 -1.75
N ILE A 448 -40.41 -23.35 -0.55
CA ILE A 448 -41.16 -24.46 0.06
C ILE A 448 -42.60 -24.01 0.32
N ALA A 449 -42.78 -22.86 0.98
CA ALA A 449 -44.08 -22.35 1.36
C ALA A 449 -45.00 -22.04 0.16
N LEU A 450 -44.44 -21.50 -0.93
CA LEU A 450 -45.23 -21.14 -2.12
C LEU A 450 -45.46 -22.33 -3.05
N SER A 451 -44.45 -23.16 -3.28
CA SER A 451 -44.53 -24.27 -4.24
C SER A 451 -45.30 -25.48 -3.71
N GLY A 452 -45.37 -25.66 -2.38
CA GLY A 452 -46.00 -26.81 -1.74
C GLY A 452 -45.18 -28.11 -1.82
N PHE A 453 -44.01 -28.10 -2.48
CA PHE A 453 -43.07 -29.21 -2.46
C PHE A 453 -42.13 -29.10 -1.25
N SER A 454 -41.74 -30.25 -0.70
CA SER A 454 -40.72 -30.32 0.34
C SER A 454 -39.33 -30.06 -0.23
N ARG A 455 -38.38 -29.68 0.63
CA ARG A 455 -36.99 -29.42 0.21
C ARG A 455 -36.38 -30.61 -0.52
N ASP A 456 -36.59 -31.82 0.00
CA ASP A 456 -36.04 -33.07 -0.58
C ASP A 456 -36.68 -33.43 -1.93
N GLU A 457 -37.90 -32.96 -2.21
CA GLU A 457 -38.55 -33.13 -3.52
C GLU A 457 -38.01 -32.14 -4.56
N ILE A 458 -37.54 -30.96 -4.16
CA ILE A 458 -37.07 -29.90 -5.06
C ILE A 458 -35.56 -30.02 -5.33
N ILE A 459 -34.75 -30.24 -4.30
CA ILE A 459 -33.30 -30.33 -4.41
C ILE A 459 -32.92 -31.57 -5.21
N GLY A 460 -32.03 -31.42 -6.19
CA GLY A 460 -31.65 -32.51 -7.08
C GLY A 460 -32.54 -32.67 -8.31
N GLN A 461 -33.65 -31.94 -8.40
CA GLN A 461 -34.55 -31.93 -9.56
C GLN A 461 -34.28 -30.73 -10.48
N THR A 462 -34.80 -30.80 -11.71
CA THR A 462 -34.80 -29.68 -12.64
C THR A 462 -36.14 -28.95 -12.61
N THR A 463 -36.16 -27.67 -13.00
CA THR A 463 -37.42 -26.90 -13.13
C THR A 463 -38.40 -27.49 -14.14
N LEU A 464 -37.91 -28.32 -15.07
CA LEU A 464 -38.72 -29.06 -16.04
C LEU A 464 -39.36 -30.30 -15.39
N ALA A 465 -38.58 -31.07 -14.62
CA ALA A 465 -39.05 -32.26 -13.93
C ALA A 465 -40.11 -31.95 -12.86
N LEU A 466 -40.03 -30.77 -12.24
CA LEU A 466 -41.02 -30.28 -11.29
C LEU A 466 -42.29 -29.71 -11.95
N GLU A 467 -42.37 -29.71 -13.28
CA GLU A 467 -43.45 -29.08 -14.07
C GLU A 467 -43.75 -27.64 -13.64
N GLY A 468 -42.72 -26.91 -13.20
CA GLY A 468 -42.90 -25.59 -12.58
C GLY A 468 -43.39 -24.51 -13.55
N TRP A 469 -43.35 -24.75 -14.85
CA TRP A 469 -43.81 -23.82 -15.89
C TRP A 469 -45.20 -24.24 -16.40
N GLU A 470 -46.07 -23.27 -16.67
CA GLU A 470 -47.34 -23.61 -17.32
C GLU A 470 -47.13 -24.11 -18.75
N ASN A 471 -46.20 -23.47 -19.47
CA ASN A 471 -45.85 -23.76 -20.85
C ASN A 471 -44.32 -23.84 -21.00
N ASP A 472 -43.83 -24.95 -21.56
CA ASP A 472 -42.40 -25.19 -21.79
C ASP A 472 -41.78 -24.21 -22.81
N GLU A 473 -42.57 -23.64 -23.72
CA GLU A 473 -42.09 -22.59 -24.63
C GLU A 473 -41.63 -21.34 -23.87
N ASP A 474 -42.31 -20.99 -22.78
CA ASP A 474 -42.00 -19.82 -21.97
C ASP A 474 -40.71 -20.01 -21.18
N ARG A 475 -40.47 -21.24 -20.70
CA ARG A 475 -39.20 -21.64 -20.10
C ARG A 475 -38.04 -21.51 -21.08
N ASN A 476 -38.22 -21.98 -22.32
CA ASN A 476 -37.19 -21.91 -23.34
C ASN A 476 -36.88 -20.45 -23.74
N LYS A 477 -37.90 -19.59 -23.83
CA LYS A 477 -37.71 -18.14 -24.05
C LYS A 477 -36.92 -17.49 -22.91
N TYR A 478 -37.23 -17.81 -21.66
CA TYR A 478 -36.49 -17.33 -20.49
C TYR A 478 -35.01 -17.75 -20.53
N LEU A 479 -34.73 -19.03 -20.77
CA LEU A 479 -33.36 -19.54 -20.82
C LEU A 479 -32.56 -18.95 -21.99
N ASN A 480 -33.18 -18.77 -23.16
CA ASN A 480 -32.53 -18.14 -24.31
C ASN A 480 -32.19 -16.68 -24.03
N LEU A 481 -33.11 -15.93 -23.41
CA LEU A 481 -32.87 -14.54 -23.03
C LEU A 481 -31.72 -14.45 -22.03
N LEU A 482 -31.72 -15.30 -20.99
CA LEU A 482 -30.66 -15.36 -19.99
C LEU A 482 -29.28 -15.67 -20.61
N ARG A 483 -29.22 -16.58 -21.58
CA ARG A 483 -27.97 -16.90 -22.31
C ARG A 483 -27.46 -15.76 -23.18
N GLN A 484 -28.35 -14.97 -23.76
CA GLN A 484 -27.99 -13.84 -24.63
C GLN A 484 -27.56 -12.61 -23.83
N THR A 485 -28.29 -12.27 -22.76
CA THR A 485 -28.09 -11.03 -22.02
C THR A 485 -27.27 -11.20 -20.73
N GLY A 486 -27.05 -12.44 -20.27
CA GLY A 486 -26.40 -12.76 -18.99
C GLY A 486 -27.30 -12.56 -17.76
N ARG A 487 -28.39 -11.80 -17.90
CA ARG A 487 -29.37 -11.49 -16.86
C ARG A 487 -30.76 -11.24 -17.45
N VAL A 488 -31.80 -11.76 -16.80
CA VAL A 488 -33.21 -11.48 -17.09
C VAL A 488 -33.84 -10.84 -15.86
N VAL A 489 -34.61 -9.77 -16.07
CA VAL A 489 -35.24 -9.03 -14.97
C VAL A 489 -36.74 -8.92 -15.24
N ASN A 490 -37.55 -9.25 -14.22
CA ASN A 490 -39.00 -9.03 -14.17
C ASN A 490 -39.79 -9.62 -15.34
N LEU A 491 -39.44 -10.82 -15.81
CA LEU A 491 -40.21 -11.49 -16.86
C LEU A 491 -41.53 -12.05 -16.28
N GLU A 492 -42.67 -11.45 -16.65
CA GLU A 492 -43.99 -11.92 -16.22
C GLU A 492 -44.38 -13.23 -16.92
N LYS A 493 -44.53 -14.30 -16.16
CA LYS A 493 -44.94 -15.63 -16.63
C LYS A 493 -45.81 -16.35 -15.62
N LYS A 494 -46.45 -17.40 -16.09
CA LYS A 494 -47.27 -18.28 -15.25
C LYS A 494 -46.48 -19.52 -14.88
N PHE A 495 -46.60 -19.92 -13.62
CA PHE A 495 -45.91 -21.05 -13.04
C PHE A 495 -46.91 -21.95 -12.32
N LYS A 496 -46.60 -23.24 -12.22
CA LYS A 496 -47.42 -24.22 -11.52
C LYS A 496 -46.78 -24.57 -10.19
N ILE A 497 -47.63 -24.74 -9.18
CA ILE A 497 -47.25 -25.28 -7.88
C ILE A 497 -47.76 -26.70 -7.71
N LYS A 498 -47.36 -27.39 -6.63
CA LYS A 498 -47.78 -28.77 -6.34
C LYS A 498 -49.31 -28.88 -6.35
N GLY A 499 -49.84 -29.86 -7.07
CA GLY A 499 -51.28 -30.05 -7.29
C GLY A 499 -51.85 -29.32 -8.52
N GLY A 500 -51.00 -28.70 -9.36
CA GLY A 500 -51.40 -28.16 -10.66
C GLY A 500 -52.03 -26.77 -10.61
N VAL A 501 -52.01 -26.10 -9.46
CA VAL A 501 -52.52 -24.72 -9.33
C VAL A 501 -51.59 -23.76 -10.06
N VAL A 502 -52.17 -22.96 -10.96
CA VAL A 502 -51.45 -21.96 -11.76
C VAL A 502 -51.41 -20.63 -11.01
N ARG A 503 -50.22 -20.03 -10.94
CA ARG A 503 -49.98 -18.70 -10.36
C ARG A 503 -49.24 -17.80 -11.34
N TYR A 504 -49.31 -16.49 -11.13
CA TYR A 504 -48.58 -15.49 -11.91
C TYR A 504 -47.35 -15.02 -11.13
N ALA A 505 -46.19 -14.97 -11.78
CA ALA A 505 -44.99 -14.41 -11.16
C ALA A 505 -44.17 -13.55 -12.13
N THR A 506 -43.40 -12.63 -11.55
CA THR A 506 -42.23 -12.05 -12.21
C THR A 506 -41.00 -12.90 -11.90
N ILE A 507 -40.31 -13.36 -12.95
CA ILE A 507 -39.14 -14.21 -12.86
C ILE A 507 -37.91 -13.39 -13.26
N SER A 508 -36.93 -13.30 -12.37
CA SER A 508 -35.62 -12.71 -12.60
C SER A 508 -34.54 -13.77 -12.45
N GLY A 509 -33.50 -13.73 -13.28
CA GLY A 509 -32.38 -14.67 -13.22
C GLY A 509 -31.06 -14.04 -13.63
N GLU A 510 -29.97 -14.46 -12.99
CA GLU A 510 -28.61 -14.00 -13.31
C GLU A 510 -27.60 -15.14 -13.15
N PHE A 511 -26.55 -15.15 -13.98
CA PHE A 511 -25.44 -16.07 -13.81
C PHE A 511 -24.51 -15.62 -12.69
N ILE A 512 -24.20 -16.52 -11.76
CA ILE A 512 -23.22 -16.31 -10.69
C ILE A 512 -22.20 -17.44 -10.68
N GLU A 513 -21.00 -17.17 -10.19
CA GLU A 513 -19.92 -18.15 -10.08
C GLU A 513 -19.57 -18.38 -8.61
N ILE A 514 -19.62 -19.65 -8.17
CA ILE A 514 -19.33 -20.05 -6.79
C ILE A 514 -18.30 -21.17 -6.86
N ALA A 515 -17.12 -20.96 -6.27
CA ALA A 515 -16.01 -21.92 -6.24
C ALA A 515 -15.61 -22.48 -7.63
N GLY A 516 -15.69 -21.66 -8.68
CA GLY A 516 -15.35 -22.03 -10.06
C GLY A 516 -16.46 -22.76 -10.83
N GLU A 517 -17.62 -23.02 -10.21
CA GLU A 517 -18.80 -23.56 -10.87
C GLU A 517 -19.83 -22.46 -11.16
N LYS A 518 -20.49 -22.54 -12.32
CA LYS A 518 -21.52 -21.57 -12.74
C LYS A 518 -22.91 -21.99 -12.29
N TYR A 519 -23.64 -21.05 -11.70
CA TYR A 519 -25.00 -21.19 -11.22
C TYR A 519 -25.90 -20.09 -11.80
N ILE A 520 -27.21 -20.34 -11.80
CA ILE A 520 -28.25 -19.37 -12.08
C ILE A 520 -28.94 -19.10 -10.75
N LEU A 521 -28.89 -17.85 -10.29
CA LEU A 521 -29.69 -17.37 -9.18
C LEU A 521 -31.02 -16.89 -9.75
N THR A 522 -32.11 -17.59 -9.44
CA THR A 522 -33.46 -17.23 -9.89
C THR A 522 -34.27 -16.71 -8.72
N VAL A 523 -34.89 -15.54 -8.91
CA VAL A 523 -35.83 -14.93 -7.99
C VAL A 523 -37.21 -14.91 -8.64
N ILE A 524 -38.22 -15.43 -7.95
CA ILE A 524 -39.60 -15.50 -8.41
C ILE A 524 -40.48 -14.76 -7.41
N HIS A 525 -41.12 -13.70 -7.87
CA HIS A 525 -42.03 -12.88 -7.08
C HIS A 525 -43.48 -13.13 -7.53
N ASP A 526 -44.35 -13.57 -6.62
CA ASP A 526 -45.76 -13.89 -6.90
C ASP A 526 -46.58 -12.61 -7.10
N ILE A 527 -47.14 -12.43 -8.30
CA ILE A 527 -47.99 -11.29 -8.68
C ILE A 527 -49.45 -11.70 -8.92
N THR A 528 -49.87 -12.87 -8.43
CA THR A 528 -51.22 -13.41 -8.68
C THR A 528 -52.32 -12.47 -8.20
N GLU A 529 -52.17 -11.87 -7.03
CA GLU A 529 -53.14 -10.90 -6.48
C GLU A 529 -53.28 -9.66 -7.38
N ARG A 530 -52.14 -9.10 -7.82
CA ARG A 530 -52.09 -7.98 -8.78
C ARG A 530 -52.81 -8.33 -10.09
N LYS A 531 -52.59 -9.53 -10.64
CA LYS A 531 -53.26 -9.99 -11.86
C LYS A 531 -54.76 -10.20 -11.65
N HIS A 532 -55.18 -10.68 -10.49
CA HIS A 532 -56.60 -10.82 -10.16
C HIS A 532 -57.31 -9.46 -10.13
N ILE A 533 -56.66 -8.43 -9.57
CA ILE A 533 -57.16 -7.04 -9.60
C ILE A 533 -57.29 -6.54 -11.05
N GLU A 534 -56.29 -6.80 -11.90
CA GLU A 534 -56.30 -6.42 -13.32
C GLU A 534 -57.49 -7.06 -14.07
N PHE A 535 -57.76 -8.35 -13.84
CA PHE A 535 -58.93 -9.02 -14.42
C PHE A 535 -60.26 -8.50 -13.86
N LYS A 536 -60.32 -8.22 -12.55
CA LYS A 536 -61.51 -7.67 -11.89
C LYS A 536 -61.88 -6.29 -12.44
N LEU A 537 -60.88 -5.43 -12.70
CA LEU A 537 -61.10 -4.13 -13.37
C LEU A 537 -61.71 -4.31 -14.78
N LYS A 538 -61.28 -5.33 -15.51
CA LYS A 538 -61.81 -5.65 -16.85
C LYS A 538 -63.25 -6.16 -16.81
N GLU A 539 -63.59 -6.94 -15.79
CA GLU A 539 -64.96 -7.41 -15.53
C GLU A 539 -65.88 -6.26 -15.08
N GLU A 540 -65.41 -5.40 -14.16
CA GLU A 540 -66.12 -4.20 -13.72
C GLU A 540 -66.42 -3.25 -14.88
N ALA A 541 -65.50 -3.08 -15.85
CA ALA A 541 -65.76 -2.29 -17.05
C ALA A 541 -66.90 -2.87 -17.92
N LEU A 542 -66.99 -4.19 -18.05
CA LEU A 542 -68.08 -4.87 -18.77
C LEU A 542 -69.42 -4.75 -18.03
N LYS A 543 -69.37 -4.82 -16.69
CA LYS A 543 -70.52 -4.64 -15.79
C LYS A 543 -71.09 -3.22 -15.86
N LEU A 544 -70.24 -2.20 -15.88
CA LEU A 544 -70.66 -0.79 -16.01
C LEU A 544 -71.43 -0.54 -17.31
N LYS A 545 -70.99 -1.15 -18.42
CA LYS A 545 -71.69 -1.07 -19.71
C LYS A 545 -73.12 -1.65 -19.64
N LEU A 546 -73.29 -2.81 -19.01
CA LEU A 546 -74.60 -3.45 -18.81
C LEU A 546 -75.54 -2.67 -17.86
N ILE A 547 -74.98 -2.02 -16.83
CA ILE A 547 -75.75 -1.16 -15.90
C ILE A 547 -76.26 0.07 -16.63
N SER A 548 -75.38 0.72 -17.39
CA SER A 548 -75.69 1.92 -18.16
C SER A 548 -76.84 1.71 -19.16
N ASP A 549 -76.86 0.57 -19.86
CA ASP A 549 -77.90 0.27 -20.87
C ASP A 549 -79.27 -0.12 -20.28
N ASN A 550 -79.38 -0.39 -18.97
CA ASN A 550 -80.63 -0.82 -18.30
C ASN A 550 -81.33 0.28 -17.47
N LEU A 551 -80.82 1.52 -17.43
CA LEU A 551 -81.45 2.62 -16.69
C LEU A 551 -82.77 3.04 -17.37
N GLN A 552 -83.88 3.07 -16.61
CA GLN A 552 -85.25 3.22 -17.16
C GLN A 552 -85.61 4.64 -17.62
N ASP A 553 -85.07 5.70 -17.00
CA ASP A 553 -85.40 7.12 -17.29
C ASP A 553 -84.16 8.02 -17.38
N ALA A 554 -82.99 7.44 -17.70
CA ALA A 554 -81.74 8.16 -17.77
C ALA A 554 -80.90 7.74 -18.98
N VAL A 555 -80.13 8.69 -19.51
CA VAL A 555 -79.17 8.47 -20.59
C VAL A 555 -77.79 8.74 -20.06
N VAL A 556 -76.96 7.72 -19.96
CA VAL A 556 -75.53 7.88 -19.68
C VAL A 556 -74.82 8.10 -21.00
N PHE A 557 -73.99 9.14 -21.08
CA PHE A 557 -73.24 9.48 -22.27
C PHE A 557 -71.83 9.92 -21.93
N GLN A 558 -70.93 9.77 -22.89
CA GLN A 558 -69.66 10.45 -22.94
C GLN A 558 -69.65 11.27 -24.21
N VAL A 559 -69.27 12.54 -24.12
CA VAL A 559 -69.10 13.41 -25.29
C VAL A 559 -67.66 13.92 -25.32
N LEU A 560 -67.01 13.87 -26.47
CA LEU A 560 -65.62 14.26 -26.70
C LEU A 560 -65.61 15.45 -27.64
N LEU A 561 -64.91 16.51 -27.27
CA LEU A 561 -64.56 17.57 -28.21
C LEU A 561 -63.31 17.14 -28.98
N ASP A 562 -63.49 16.88 -30.27
CA ASP A 562 -62.38 16.54 -31.16
C ASP A 562 -61.61 17.79 -31.59
N PHE A 563 -60.40 17.62 -32.12
CA PHE A 563 -59.54 18.75 -32.51
C PHE A 563 -60.17 19.69 -33.56
N ASP A 564 -61.09 19.17 -34.36
CA ASP A 564 -61.84 19.92 -35.38
C ASP A 564 -62.95 20.80 -34.78
N GLY A 565 -63.08 20.84 -33.45
CA GLY A 565 -64.11 21.59 -32.73
C GLY A 565 -65.49 20.93 -32.78
N GLN A 566 -65.61 19.74 -33.36
CA GLN A 566 -66.85 18.97 -33.36
C GLN A 566 -66.97 18.13 -32.10
N MET A 567 -68.15 18.15 -31.50
CA MET A 567 -68.51 17.24 -30.41
C MET A 567 -68.88 15.88 -31.01
N LYS A 568 -68.33 14.80 -30.48
CA LYS A 568 -68.68 13.42 -30.84
C LYS A 568 -69.08 12.69 -29.59
N PHE A 569 -69.93 11.68 -29.68
CA PHE A 569 -70.21 10.83 -28.52
C PHE A 569 -69.31 9.58 -28.59
N PRO A 570 -68.27 9.41 -27.75
CA PRO A 570 -67.55 8.14 -27.66
C PRO A 570 -68.38 7.00 -27.09
N TYR A 571 -69.38 7.34 -26.27
CA TYR A 571 -70.28 6.38 -25.66
C TYR A 571 -71.63 7.05 -25.41
N ILE A 572 -72.73 6.36 -25.71
CA ILE A 572 -74.06 6.76 -25.27
C ILE A 572 -74.89 5.51 -25.05
N SER A 573 -75.56 5.43 -23.90
CA SER A 573 -76.40 4.30 -23.52
C SER A 573 -77.64 4.22 -24.41
N ASN A 574 -78.20 3.02 -24.58
CA ASN A 574 -79.44 2.80 -25.33
C ASN A 574 -80.68 3.52 -24.75
N GLY A 575 -80.60 4.06 -23.53
CA GLY A 575 -81.65 4.89 -22.94
C GLY A 575 -82.02 6.13 -23.79
N VAL A 576 -81.11 6.58 -24.65
CA VAL A 576 -81.33 7.75 -25.53
C VAL A 576 -82.50 7.56 -26.49
N GLU A 577 -82.75 6.33 -26.92
CA GLU A 577 -83.86 5.98 -27.81
C GLU A 577 -85.22 6.22 -27.14
N LYS A 578 -85.33 5.92 -25.84
CA LYS A 578 -86.56 6.13 -25.06
C LYS A 578 -86.78 7.61 -24.71
N MET A 579 -85.71 8.31 -24.32
CA MET A 579 -85.78 9.71 -23.87
C MET A 579 -85.95 10.69 -25.04
N ALA A 580 -85.15 10.55 -26.09
CA ALA A 580 -85.04 11.52 -27.18
C ALA A 580 -85.65 11.01 -28.50
N GLY A 581 -85.97 9.71 -28.62
CA GLY A 581 -86.50 9.11 -29.84
C GLY A 581 -85.47 8.88 -30.95
N VAL A 582 -84.17 8.95 -30.63
CA VAL A 582 -83.03 8.77 -31.53
C VAL A 582 -82.26 7.52 -31.09
N THR A 583 -81.87 6.65 -32.02
CA THR A 583 -81.11 5.45 -31.65
C THR A 583 -79.68 5.78 -31.19
N ALA A 584 -79.09 4.95 -30.33
CA ALA A 584 -77.70 5.16 -29.88
C ALA A 584 -76.71 5.20 -31.05
N GLU A 585 -76.91 4.39 -32.09
CA GLU A 585 -76.08 4.40 -33.29
C GLU A 585 -76.22 5.71 -34.09
N GLU A 586 -77.42 6.25 -34.23
CA GLU A 586 -77.66 7.56 -34.87
C GLU A 586 -77.00 8.70 -34.08
N ALA A 587 -77.07 8.67 -32.75
CA ALA A 587 -76.44 9.67 -31.89
C ALA A 587 -74.90 9.58 -31.89
N LEU A 588 -74.33 8.37 -31.98
CA LEU A 588 -72.88 8.15 -32.14
C LEU A 588 -72.38 8.62 -33.52
N ALA A 589 -73.19 8.41 -34.57
CA ALA A 589 -72.84 8.80 -35.93
C ALA A 589 -72.98 10.30 -36.18
N ASN A 590 -73.97 10.95 -35.56
CA ASN A 590 -74.21 12.38 -35.68
C ASN A 590 -74.64 13.00 -34.34
N SER A 591 -73.74 13.76 -33.72
CA SER A 591 -73.97 14.43 -32.43
C SER A 591 -75.00 15.56 -32.50
N ASP A 592 -75.24 16.15 -33.67
CA ASP A 592 -76.25 17.21 -33.87
C ASP A 592 -77.69 16.68 -33.72
N SER A 593 -77.88 15.37 -33.81
CA SER A 593 -79.19 14.71 -33.66
C SER A 593 -79.83 14.98 -32.29
N LEU A 594 -79.03 15.08 -31.22
CA LEU A 594 -79.50 15.40 -29.86
C LEU A 594 -79.48 16.91 -29.58
N TYR A 595 -78.48 17.62 -30.08
CA TYR A 595 -78.38 19.07 -29.91
C TYR A 595 -79.54 19.82 -30.59
N GLY A 596 -80.06 19.29 -31.72
CA GLY A 596 -81.21 19.81 -32.43
C GLY A 596 -82.52 19.77 -31.62
N LEU A 597 -82.63 18.85 -30.66
CA LEU A 597 -83.83 18.67 -29.82
C LEU A 597 -83.86 19.62 -28.62
N VAL A 598 -82.75 20.28 -28.27
CA VAL A 598 -82.73 21.27 -27.18
C VAL A 598 -83.56 22.50 -27.58
N ALA A 599 -84.34 23.07 -26.66
CA ALA A 599 -85.12 24.28 -26.91
C ALA A 599 -84.21 25.46 -27.28
N GLU A 600 -84.61 26.29 -28.24
CA GLU A 600 -83.80 27.42 -28.75
C GLU A 600 -83.31 28.37 -27.63
N GLU A 601 -84.14 28.59 -26.61
CA GLU A 601 -83.81 29.42 -25.44
C GLU A 601 -82.69 28.81 -24.57
N ASP A 602 -82.54 27.48 -24.56
CA ASP A 602 -81.57 26.75 -23.74
C ASP A 602 -80.33 26.29 -24.54
N LYS A 603 -80.37 26.31 -25.88
CA LYS A 603 -79.20 25.96 -26.74
C LYS A 603 -77.99 26.83 -26.44
N LEU A 604 -78.21 28.15 -26.33
CA LEU A 604 -77.13 29.11 -26.08
C LEU A 604 -76.52 28.93 -24.67
N ARG A 605 -77.35 28.50 -23.70
CA ARG A 605 -76.90 28.16 -22.35
C ARG A 605 -76.07 26.88 -22.35
N LEU A 606 -76.55 25.84 -23.03
CA LEU A 606 -75.81 24.58 -23.15
C LEU A 606 -74.47 24.79 -23.86
N ALA A 607 -74.44 25.55 -24.95
CA ALA A 607 -73.20 25.86 -25.68
C ALA A 607 -72.20 26.64 -24.81
N LYS A 608 -72.66 27.66 -24.08
CA LYS A 608 -71.80 28.47 -23.22
C LYS A 608 -71.23 27.66 -22.05
N GLU A 609 -72.05 26.84 -21.40
CA GLU A 609 -71.60 26.00 -20.29
C GLU A 609 -70.67 24.89 -20.78
N THR A 610 -70.90 24.34 -21.98
CA THR A 610 -69.97 23.41 -22.61
C THR A 610 -68.63 24.08 -22.92
N GLU A 611 -68.64 25.30 -23.48
CA GLU A 611 -67.43 26.09 -23.75
C GLU A 611 -66.67 26.47 -22.47
N GLN A 612 -67.39 26.88 -21.42
CA GLN A 612 -66.78 27.17 -20.13
C GLN A 612 -66.23 25.91 -19.46
N SER A 613 -66.97 24.81 -19.57
CA SER A 613 -66.52 23.51 -19.10
C SER A 613 -65.30 23.01 -19.87
N TYR A 614 -65.16 23.35 -21.14
CA TYR A 614 -63.96 23.08 -21.95
C TYR A 614 -62.76 23.94 -21.52
N LEU A 615 -62.97 25.26 -21.41
CA LEU A 615 -61.93 26.21 -21.04
C LEU A 615 -61.43 26.00 -19.61
N ASN A 616 -62.34 25.73 -18.69
CA ASN A 616 -62.09 25.74 -17.24
C ASN A 616 -62.09 24.34 -16.62
N MET A 617 -62.49 23.30 -17.37
CA MET A 617 -62.56 21.92 -16.88
C MET A 617 -63.51 21.70 -15.71
N THR A 618 -64.62 22.44 -15.67
CA THR A 618 -65.65 22.34 -14.62
C THR A 618 -66.84 21.53 -15.08
N TYR A 619 -67.38 20.64 -14.27
CA TYR A 619 -68.63 19.94 -14.64
C TYR A 619 -69.77 20.92 -14.81
N PHE A 620 -70.61 20.65 -15.80
CA PHE A 620 -71.83 21.41 -15.97
C PHE A 620 -73.02 20.56 -15.55
N ASP A 621 -73.86 21.17 -14.75
CA ASP A 621 -75.08 20.63 -14.19
C ASP A 621 -76.17 21.59 -14.63
N LEU A 622 -76.93 21.15 -15.63
CA LEU A 622 -77.81 21.99 -16.39
C LEU A 622 -79.16 21.34 -16.52
N GLU A 623 -80.16 22.13 -16.18
CA GLU A 623 -81.53 21.80 -16.48
C GLU A 623 -81.94 22.60 -17.69
N ILE A 624 -82.28 21.89 -18.74
CA ILE A 624 -82.65 22.44 -20.03
C ILE A 624 -83.91 21.78 -20.52
N ARG A 625 -84.61 22.46 -21.43
CA ARG A 625 -85.80 21.91 -22.03
C ARG A 625 -85.45 21.22 -23.34
N MET A 626 -85.89 19.97 -23.51
CA MET A 626 -85.74 19.22 -24.76
C MET A 626 -87.12 18.95 -25.38
N ALA A 627 -87.19 19.09 -26.71
CA ALA A 627 -88.35 18.87 -27.55
C ALA A 627 -88.27 17.46 -28.15
N VAL A 628 -89.12 16.55 -27.67
CA VAL A 628 -89.15 15.16 -28.13
C VAL A 628 -90.15 15.02 -29.29
N PRO A 629 -89.87 14.26 -30.36
CA PRO A 629 -90.68 14.26 -31.61
C PRO A 629 -92.17 13.85 -31.49
N LYS A 630 -92.69 13.53 -30.29
CA LYS A 630 -94.08 13.10 -30.07
C LYS A 630 -94.84 13.82 -28.92
N THR A 631 -94.24 14.74 -28.15
CA THR A 631 -94.90 15.44 -27.01
C THR A 631 -94.33 16.85 -26.77
N ASN A 632 -95.04 17.68 -25.99
CA ASN A 632 -94.60 19.03 -25.56
C ASN A 632 -93.25 19.00 -24.78
N LEU A 633 -92.61 20.16 -24.62
CA LEU A 633 -91.31 20.37 -23.94
C LEU A 633 -91.16 19.64 -22.59
N GLN A 634 -90.06 18.88 -22.42
CA GLN A 634 -89.68 18.20 -21.17
C GLN A 634 -88.48 18.89 -20.52
N TRP A 635 -88.45 18.99 -19.18
CA TRP A 635 -87.26 19.44 -18.44
C TRP A 635 -86.35 18.25 -18.20
N VAL A 636 -85.17 18.29 -18.80
CA VAL A 636 -84.13 17.32 -18.56
C VAL A 636 -83.00 17.94 -17.76
N HIS A 637 -82.46 17.17 -16.84
CA HIS A 637 -81.29 17.49 -16.05
C HIS A 637 -80.11 16.75 -16.62
N ILE A 638 -79.20 17.50 -17.22
CA ILE A 638 -77.94 17.05 -17.77
C ILE A 638 -76.86 17.38 -16.74
N ARG A 639 -76.27 16.35 -16.15
CA ARG A 639 -75.06 16.51 -15.34
C ARG A 639 -73.90 15.85 -16.07
N SER A 640 -72.89 16.63 -16.42
CA SER A 640 -71.77 16.19 -17.25
C SER A 640 -70.44 16.70 -16.72
N PHE A 641 -69.51 15.80 -16.40
CA PHE A 641 -68.20 16.11 -15.82
C PHE A 641 -67.11 16.03 -16.89
N PRO A 642 -66.41 17.13 -17.22
CA PRO A 642 -65.25 17.09 -18.10
C PRO A 642 -64.08 16.44 -17.38
N ARG A 643 -63.34 15.65 -18.13
CA ARG A 643 -61.97 15.24 -17.81
C ARG A 643 -61.12 15.41 -19.06
N LYS A 644 -59.90 15.87 -18.86
CA LYS A 644 -58.92 15.99 -19.94
C LYS A 644 -58.37 14.61 -20.20
N LEU A 645 -58.40 14.19 -21.46
CA LEU A 645 -57.67 13.03 -21.93
C LEU A 645 -56.19 13.38 -22.05
N GLU A 646 -55.32 12.37 -21.99
CA GLU A 646 -53.87 12.55 -22.07
C GLU A 646 -53.42 13.25 -23.36
N ASP A 647 -54.18 13.13 -24.43
CA ASP A 647 -53.93 13.77 -25.72
C ASP A 647 -54.40 15.24 -25.80
N GLY A 648 -54.89 15.80 -24.69
CA GLY A 648 -55.32 17.19 -24.56
C GLY A 648 -56.76 17.46 -24.98
N ARG A 649 -57.47 16.47 -25.55
CA ARG A 649 -58.91 16.58 -25.82
C ARG A 649 -59.71 16.52 -24.52
N VAL A 650 -60.89 17.13 -24.53
CA VAL A 650 -61.78 17.11 -23.36
C VAL A 650 -62.92 16.16 -23.64
N ILE A 651 -63.10 15.19 -22.73
CA ILE A 651 -64.24 14.29 -22.73
C ILE A 651 -65.10 14.61 -21.52
N TRP A 652 -66.41 14.63 -21.68
CA TRP A 652 -67.36 14.80 -20.59
C TRP A 652 -68.12 13.50 -20.37
N ASP A 653 -68.11 13.00 -19.13
CA ASP A 653 -68.96 11.88 -18.72
C ASP A 653 -70.23 12.44 -18.09
N GLY A 654 -71.39 12.15 -18.68
CA GLY A 654 -72.65 12.75 -18.25
C GLY A 654 -73.83 11.80 -18.18
N ILE A 655 -74.83 12.22 -17.41
CA ILE A 655 -76.14 11.59 -17.34
C ILE A 655 -77.22 12.63 -17.64
N ILE A 656 -78.19 12.27 -18.47
CA ILE A 656 -79.41 13.03 -18.70
C ILE A 656 -80.53 12.32 -17.94
N THR A 657 -81.35 13.06 -17.19
CA THR A 657 -82.52 12.53 -16.48
C THR A 657 -83.73 13.43 -16.71
N ASP A 658 -84.94 12.89 -16.83
CA ASP A 658 -86.15 13.72 -16.85
C ASP A 658 -86.47 14.20 -15.42
N ILE A 659 -86.55 15.52 -15.21
CA ILE A 659 -86.78 16.16 -13.89
C ILE A 659 -88.02 17.06 -13.87
N THR A 660 -88.90 16.90 -14.85
CA THR A 660 -90.08 17.76 -15.03
C THR A 660 -90.95 17.83 -13.78
N GLU A 661 -91.09 16.74 -13.03
CA GLU A 661 -91.88 16.71 -11.77
C GLU A 661 -91.15 17.32 -10.56
N ARG A 662 -89.80 17.34 -10.53
CA ARG A 662 -88.98 17.77 -9.38
C ARG A 662 -88.81 19.30 -9.28
N LYS A 663 -88.72 20.00 -10.41
CA LYS A 663 -88.42 21.44 -10.46
C LYS A 663 -89.53 22.35 -9.98
N LEU A 664 -90.78 21.88 -10.03
CA LEU A 664 -91.93 22.68 -9.62
C LEU A 664 -92.06 22.88 -8.10
N ALA A 665 -91.38 22.08 -7.26
CA ALA A 665 -91.67 22.03 -5.81
C ALA A 665 -90.52 22.41 -4.84
N SER A 666 -89.25 22.12 -5.12
CA SER A 666 -88.16 22.27 -4.13
C SER A 666 -87.44 23.63 -4.10
N GLN A 667 -87.60 24.48 -5.11
CA GLN A 667 -86.54 25.45 -5.43
C GLN A 667 -86.46 26.71 -4.55
N LYS A 668 -87.43 27.02 -3.67
CA LYS A 668 -87.43 28.33 -2.99
C LYS A 668 -87.03 28.38 -1.52
N ILE A 669 -87.05 27.26 -0.80
CA ILE A 669 -86.91 27.31 0.67
C ILE A 669 -85.81 26.37 1.19
N LEU A 670 -85.54 25.26 0.49
CA LEU A 670 -84.50 24.32 0.91
C LEU A 670 -83.07 24.78 0.57
N GLU A 671 -82.88 25.53 -0.54
CA GLU A 671 -81.56 25.92 -1.06
C GLU A 671 -80.72 26.80 -0.13
N SER A 672 -81.34 27.53 0.80
CA SER A 672 -80.62 28.40 1.75
C SER A 672 -80.12 27.63 2.97
N GLU A 673 -81.01 26.90 3.65
CA GLU A 673 -80.68 26.17 4.89
C GLU A 673 -79.80 24.93 4.64
N GLU A 674 -80.03 24.23 3.53
CA GLU A 674 -79.24 23.05 3.17
C GLU A 674 -77.81 23.44 2.75
N LYS A 675 -77.64 24.57 2.06
CA LYS A 675 -76.33 25.07 1.63
C LYS A 675 -75.43 25.42 2.82
N TYR A 676 -75.95 26.10 3.86
CA TYR A 676 -75.17 26.39 5.06
C TYR A 676 -74.82 25.12 5.86
N ARG A 677 -75.77 24.20 6.02
CA ARG A 677 -75.57 22.93 6.73
C ARG A 677 -74.55 22.03 6.03
N ILE A 678 -74.63 21.89 4.70
CA ILE A 678 -73.69 21.09 3.89
C ILE A 678 -72.27 21.67 3.96
N VAL A 679 -72.12 23.00 3.91
CA VAL A 679 -70.79 23.64 3.94
C VAL A 679 -70.10 23.45 5.29
N VAL A 680 -70.84 23.53 6.41
CA VAL A 680 -70.26 23.35 7.75
C VAL A 680 -69.97 21.87 8.04
N GLU A 681 -70.88 20.96 7.70
CA GLU A 681 -70.70 19.52 7.95
C GLU A 681 -69.61 18.89 7.06
N ASN A 682 -69.47 19.31 5.79
CA ASN A 682 -68.43 18.77 4.90
C ASN A 682 -67.11 19.56 4.94
N ALA A 683 -66.95 20.51 5.87
CA ALA A 683 -65.67 21.20 6.03
C ALA A 683 -64.61 20.22 6.58
N LEU A 684 -63.43 20.19 5.96
CA LEU A 684 -62.31 19.35 6.39
C LEU A 684 -61.67 19.83 7.71
N ASP A 685 -61.87 21.10 8.07
CA ASP A 685 -61.42 21.65 9.34
C ASP A 685 -62.51 21.45 10.41
N ILE A 686 -62.10 21.30 11.67
CA ILE A 686 -63.03 21.25 12.79
C ILE A 686 -63.60 22.66 12.99
N ILE A 687 -64.88 22.85 12.68
CA ILE A 687 -65.61 24.10 12.92
C ILE A 687 -66.48 23.90 14.15
N TYR A 688 -66.29 24.76 15.16
CA TYR A 688 -67.03 24.70 16.41
C TYR A 688 -67.52 26.07 16.85
N THR A 689 -68.63 26.12 17.56
CA THR A 689 -69.10 27.31 18.26
C THR A 689 -69.11 27.04 19.77
N LEU A 690 -68.70 28.04 20.55
CA LEU A 690 -68.75 28.05 22.00
C LEU A 690 -69.83 29.02 22.46
N ASP A 691 -70.48 28.72 23.59
CA ASP A 691 -71.43 29.61 24.25
C ASP A 691 -70.72 30.71 25.08
N GLU A 692 -71.52 31.55 25.75
CA GLU A 692 -71.07 32.63 26.65
C GLU A 692 -70.21 32.15 27.84
N ASN A 693 -70.32 30.85 28.19
CA ASN A 693 -69.56 30.20 29.26
C ASN A 693 -68.37 29.38 28.71
N LEU A 694 -68.06 29.51 27.41
CA LEU A 694 -67.00 28.81 26.69
C LEU A 694 -67.19 27.28 26.57
N ASN A 695 -68.43 26.79 26.64
CA ASN A 695 -68.77 25.39 26.37
C ASN A 695 -69.16 25.19 24.90
N VAL A 696 -68.92 23.99 24.35
CA VAL A 696 -69.20 23.69 22.93
C VAL A 696 -70.70 23.68 22.66
N LYS A 697 -71.18 24.66 21.91
CA LYS A 697 -72.58 24.81 21.46
C LYS A 697 -72.88 23.99 20.21
N SER A 698 -71.97 24.00 19.23
CA SER A 698 -72.03 23.14 18.04
C SER A 698 -70.64 22.80 17.54
N ILE A 699 -70.50 21.66 16.86
CA ILE A 699 -69.25 21.22 16.22
C ILE A 699 -69.61 20.32 15.04
N ASN A 700 -68.90 20.47 13.92
CA ASN A 700 -69.15 19.69 12.70
C ASN A 700 -68.57 18.27 12.77
N SER A 701 -68.94 17.39 11.85
CA SER A 701 -68.51 15.99 11.83
C SER A 701 -67.00 15.76 11.70
N ALA A 702 -66.23 16.75 11.22
CA ALA A 702 -64.77 16.67 11.07
C ALA A 702 -64.04 16.29 12.37
N VAL A 703 -64.60 16.62 13.54
CA VAL A 703 -64.04 16.20 14.84
C VAL A 703 -64.00 14.68 15.02
N THR A 704 -64.91 13.96 14.36
CA THR A 704 -64.98 12.50 14.39
C THR A 704 -63.85 11.87 13.59
N GLU A 705 -63.57 12.41 12.40
CA GLU A 705 -62.51 11.92 11.53
C GLU A 705 -61.11 12.26 12.06
N ILE A 706 -60.94 13.48 12.60
CA ILE A 706 -59.64 13.99 13.04
C ILE A 706 -59.29 13.54 14.47
N LEU A 707 -60.24 13.57 15.42
CA LEU A 707 -59.98 13.29 16.83
C LEU A 707 -60.72 12.05 17.37
N GLY A 708 -61.59 11.42 16.57
CA GLY A 708 -62.33 10.22 16.99
C GLY A 708 -63.49 10.48 17.97
N PHE A 709 -63.77 11.73 18.34
CA PHE A 709 -64.92 12.10 19.17
C PHE A 709 -66.14 12.35 18.30
N THR A 710 -67.32 11.91 18.74
CA THR A 710 -68.55 12.32 18.05
C THR A 710 -68.91 13.76 18.45
N PRO A 711 -69.65 14.51 17.61
CA PRO A 711 -70.13 15.85 17.98
C PRO A 711 -70.94 15.87 19.29
N GLU A 712 -71.61 14.77 19.61
CA GLU A 712 -72.40 14.57 20.82
C GLU A 712 -71.51 14.34 22.05
N ASP A 713 -70.34 13.71 21.89
CA ASP A 713 -69.37 13.50 22.98
C ASP A 713 -68.87 14.82 23.58
N LEU A 714 -68.87 15.90 22.79
CA LEU A 714 -68.27 17.19 23.14
C LEU A 714 -69.29 18.31 23.37
N ARG A 715 -70.54 18.17 22.91
CA ARG A 715 -71.58 19.19 23.07
C ARG A 715 -71.85 19.47 24.56
N GLY A 716 -71.86 20.74 24.93
CA GLY A 716 -72.06 21.21 26.31
C GLY A 716 -70.87 21.03 27.25
N LYS A 717 -69.76 20.42 26.77
CA LYS A 717 -68.53 20.30 27.55
C LYS A 717 -67.60 21.48 27.32
N SER A 718 -66.70 21.67 28.26
CA SER A 718 -65.61 22.65 28.12
C SER A 718 -64.58 22.13 27.13
N THR A 719 -64.06 23.01 26.26
CA THR A 719 -62.95 22.69 25.34
C THR A 719 -61.67 22.23 26.06
N ALA A 720 -61.60 22.49 27.37
CA ALA A 720 -60.50 22.11 28.24
C ALA A 720 -60.33 20.60 28.45
N ASP A 721 -61.35 19.80 28.13
CA ASP A 721 -61.33 18.34 28.33
C ASP A 721 -60.58 17.59 27.22
N VAL A 722 -60.34 18.24 26.07
CA VAL A 722 -59.63 17.67 24.91
C VAL A 722 -58.19 18.20 24.79
N LEU A 723 -57.83 19.17 25.64
CA LEU A 723 -56.51 19.82 25.72
C LEU A 723 -55.67 19.21 26.85
N THR A 724 -54.37 19.02 26.60
CA THR A 724 -53.44 18.47 27.62
C THR A 724 -52.61 19.56 28.29
N GLY A 725 -52.45 19.50 29.62
CA GLY A 725 -51.42 20.21 30.39
C GLY A 725 -51.27 21.71 30.07
N ASP A 726 -50.10 22.08 29.56
CA ASP A 726 -49.69 23.47 29.28
C ASP A 726 -50.49 24.12 28.12
N ASP A 727 -50.97 23.32 27.16
CA ASP A 727 -51.77 23.79 26.02
C ASP A 727 -53.17 24.25 26.45
N ARG A 728 -53.70 23.74 27.58
CA ARG A 728 -54.95 24.20 28.19
C ARG A 728 -54.82 25.65 28.67
N HIS A 729 -53.78 25.95 29.44
CA HIS A 729 -53.52 27.30 29.96
C HIS A 729 -53.22 28.28 28.83
N TYR A 730 -52.50 27.83 27.80
CA TYR A 730 -52.18 28.65 26.64
C TYR A 730 -53.45 29.02 25.84
N SER A 731 -54.35 28.06 25.57
CA SER A 731 -55.62 28.29 24.87
C SER A 731 -56.52 29.30 25.59
N PHE A 732 -56.72 29.15 26.90
CA PHE A 732 -57.52 30.10 27.69
C PHE A 732 -56.91 31.50 27.69
N SER A 733 -55.59 31.61 27.81
CA SER A 733 -54.91 32.91 27.76
C SER A 733 -55.08 33.62 26.41
N MET A 734 -55.15 32.88 25.31
CA MET A 734 -55.37 33.44 23.97
C MET A 734 -56.82 33.88 23.77
N LEU A 735 -57.79 33.12 24.27
CA LEU A 735 -59.21 33.50 24.24
C LEU A 735 -59.46 34.76 25.08
N ASP A 736 -58.90 34.83 26.29
CA ASP A 736 -59.04 35.99 27.20
C ASP A 736 -58.40 37.26 26.61
N LYS A 737 -57.19 37.15 26.03
CA LYS A 737 -56.55 38.27 25.31
C LYS A 737 -57.38 38.78 24.13
N LYS A 738 -58.13 37.90 23.48
CA LYS A 738 -58.96 38.24 22.32
C LYS A 738 -60.28 38.86 22.71
N ILE A 739 -60.90 38.38 23.79
CA ILE A 739 -62.07 39.01 24.41
C ILE A 739 -61.72 40.45 24.84
N ASN A 740 -60.49 40.65 25.31
CA ASN A 740 -59.95 41.96 25.72
C ASN A 740 -59.29 42.79 24.58
N GLY A 741 -59.43 42.39 23.31
CA GLY A 741 -59.13 43.23 22.15
C GLY A 741 -57.72 43.18 21.54
N LEU A 742 -56.90 42.16 21.80
CA LEU A 742 -55.57 41.98 21.16
C LEU A 742 -55.60 41.00 19.97
N ASP A 743 -54.83 41.33 18.93
CA ASP A 743 -55.04 40.91 17.53
C ASP A 743 -54.16 39.73 17.04
N LYS A 744 -54.00 38.68 17.85
CA LYS A 744 -53.50 37.39 17.33
C LYS A 744 -54.63 36.39 17.25
N THR A 745 -55.02 36.04 16.02
CA THR A 745 -56.18 35.19 15.75
C THR A 745 -55.85 33.72 15.59
N ARG A 746 -54.59 33.35 15.35
CA ARG A 746 -54.13 32.00 14.98
C ARG A 746 -53.01 31.53 15.91
N TYR A 747 -53.15 30.33 16.47
CA TYR A 747 -52.17 29.72 17.38
C TYR A 747 -52.20 28.19 17.25
N GLU A 748 -51.09 27.52 17.58
CA GLU A 748 -50.97 26.06 17.53
C GLU A 748 -51.21 25.44 18.91
N LEU A 749 -51.88 24.29 18.94
CA LEU A 749 -52.16 23.48 20.12
C LEU A 749 -52.09 22.00 19.76
N ASN A 750 -51.80 21.15 20.74
CA ASN A 750 -51.94 19.71 20.56
C ASN A 750 -53.23 19.24 21.22
N LEU A 751 -54.09 18.60 20.43
CA LEU A 751 -55.31 17.96 20.92
C LEU A 751 -55.07 16.47 21.09
N LYS A 752 -55.65 15.91 22.14
CA LYS A 752 -55.61 14.47 22.38
C LYS A 752 -56.83 13.81 21.74
N ALA A 753 -56.61 12.90 20.80
CA ALA A 753 -57.64 12.08 20.20
C ALA A 753 -58.22 11.07 21.21
N LYS A 754 -59.41 10.51 20.90
CA LYS A 754 -60.15 9.60 21.78
C LYS A 754 -59.41 8.30 22.11
N ASP A 755 -58.58 7.82 21.19
CA ASP A 755 -57.69 6.65 21.36
C ASP A 755 -56.37 6.98 22.08
N GLY A 756 -56.13 8.26 22.37
CA GLY A 756 -55.00 8.77 23.14
C GLY A 756 -53.81 9.29 22.33
N HIS A 757 -53.80 9.24 20.99
CA HIS A 757 -52.74 9.87 20.20
C HIS A 757 -52.89 11.40 20.17
N MET A 758 -51.79 12.11 19.93
CA MET A 758 -51.79 13.59 19.86
C MET A 758 -51.88 14.03 18.40
N VAL A 759 -52.75 15.00 18.13
CA VAL A 759 -52.93 15.64 16.82
C VAL A 759 -52.55 17.10 16.94
N ALA A 760 -51.67 17.57 16.06
CA ALA A 760 -51.22 18.95 16.05
C ALA A 760 -52.25 19.81 15.30
N MET A 761 -52.82 20.78 16.00
CA MET A 761 -53.92 21.59 15.49
C MET A 761 -53.54 23.06 15.47
N GLU A 762 -53.95 23.73 14.42
CA GLU A 762 -53.84 25.17 14.29
C GLU A 762 -55.22 25.80 14.41
N VAL A 763 -55.40 26.63 15.44
CA VAL A 763 -56.71 27.12 15.85
C VAL A 763 -56.82 28.60 15.52
N GLN A 764 -57.91 28.95 14.85
CA GLN A 764 -58.34 30.33 14.62
C GLN A 764 -59.72 30.56 15.23
N THR A 765 -59.90 31.67 15.95
CA THR A 765 -61.19 32.00 16.60
C THR A 765 -61.79 33.32 16.12
N CYS A 766 -63.08 33.54 16.36
CA CYS A 766 -63.82 34.77 16.11
C CYS A 766 -64.87 34.95 17.21
N ILE A 767 -65.11 36.17 17.67
CA ILE A 767 -66.10 36.44 18.72
C ILE A 767 -67.46 36.65 18.06
N LEU A 768 -68.47 35.89 18.49
CA LEU A 768 -69.86 36.09 18.12
C LEU A 768 -70.49 37.11 19.06
N LYS A 769 -71.18 38.10 18.49
CA LYS A 769 -71.92 39.10 19.25
C LYS A 769 -73.38 39.09 18.85
N LYS A 770 -74.28 39.09 19.83
CA LYS A 770 -75.72 39.25 19.64
C LYS A 770 -76.14 40.50 20.39
N ASP A 771 -76.78 41.43 19.67
CA ASP A 771 -77.18 42.74 20.21
C ASP A 771 -76.05 43.52 20.90
N GLY A 772 -74.81 43.38 20.39
CA GLY A 772 -73.63 44.08 20.90
C GLY A 772 -72.96 43.45 22.13
N GLN A 773 -73.59 42.43 22.75
CA GLN A 773 -73.02 41.66 23.85
C GLN A 773 -72.34 40.38 23.35
N PHE A 774 -71.41 39.86 24.14
CA PHE A 774 -70.71 38.60 23.86
C PHE A 774 -71.72 37.44 23.88
N ASP A 775 -71.89 36.74 22.75
CA ASP A 775 -72.81 35.60 22.58
C ASP A 775 -72.05 34.26 22.46
N GLY A 776 -70.73 34.32 22.26
CA GLY A 776 -69.89 33.13 22.15
C GLY A 776 -68.66 33.30 21.26
N VAL A 777 -68.04 32.17 20.90
CA VAL A 777 -66.84 32.12 20.05
C VAL A 777 -67.04 31.12 18.91
N LEU A 778 -66.82 31.52 17.66
CA LEU A 778 -66.68 30.61 16.53
C LEU A 778 -65.20 30.27 16.36
N GLY A 779 -64.85 28.99 16.40
CA GLY A 779 -63.50 28.51 16.19
C GLY A 779 -63.40 27.58 14.99
N ILE A 780 -62.27 27.65 14.29
CA ILE A 780 -61.85 26.74 13.24
C ILE A 780 -60.51 26.14 13.70
N ALA A 781 -60.42 24.81 13.76
CA ALA A 781 -59.19 24.10 14.06
C ALA A 781 -58.81 23.20 12.90
N ARG A 782 -57.62 23.43 12.33
CA ARG A 782 -57.07 22.70 11.19
C ARG A 782 -56.00 21.71 11.65
N ASP A 783 -56.05 20.48 11.16
CA ASP A 783 -54.99 19.50 11.37
C ASP A 783 -53.74 19.89 10.55
N ILE A 784 -52.60 20.04 11.23
CA ILE A 784 -51.30 20.35 10.64
C ILE A 784 -50.29 19.22 10.83
N THR A 785 -50.74 18.01 11.18
CA THR A 785 -49.89 16.86 11.50
C THR A 785 -49.03 16.42 10.31
N GLU A 786 -49.58 16.36 9.08
CA GLU A 786 -48.79 16.07 7.87
C GLU A 786 -47.75 17.15 7.57
N ARG A 787 -48.10 18.43 7.79
CA ARG A 787 -47.18 19.54 7.63
C ARG A 787 -46.01 19.45 8.62
N LYS A 788 -46.27 19.14 9.90
CA LYS A 788 -45.25 18.92 10.92
C LYS A 788 -44.37 17.70 10.57
N LYS A 789 -44.96 16.60 10.09
CA LYS A 789 -44.21 15.42 9.64
C LYS A 789 -43.28 15.74 8.46
N SER A 790 -43.77 16.50 7.48
CA SER A 790 -42.97 16.96 6.32
C SER A 790 -41.85 17.91 6.74
N GLU A 791 -42.10 18.82 7.68
CA GLU A 791 -41.08 19.73 8.20
C GLU A 791 -39.99 18.99 8.97
N VAL A 792 -40.37 18.02 9.81
CA VAL A 792 -39.40 17.14 10.49
C VAL A 792 -38.63 16.28 9.49
N ALA A 793 -39.27 15.75 8.44
CA ALA A 793 -38.60 14.99 7.38
C ALA A 793 -37.63 15.86 6.56
N PHE A 794 -38.00 17.11 6.28
CA PHE A 794 -37.13 18.08 5.64
C PHE A 794 -35.93 18.44 6.51
N GLN A 795 -36.14 18.70 7.81
CA GLN A 795 -35.05 18.92 8.77
C GLN A 795 -34.14 17.70 8.89
N LYS A 796 -34.70 16.48 8.85
CA LYS A 796 -33.93 15.24 8.82
C LYS A 796 -33.10 15.13 7.55
N THR A 797 -33.66 15.46 6.39
CA THR A 797 -32.93 15.45 5.11
C THR A 797 -31.80 16.49 5.10
N LEU A 798 -32.03 17.69 5.64
CA LEU A 798 -30.99 18.71 5.82
C LEU A 798 -29.89 18.24 6.76
N LYS A 799 -30.24 17.54 7.84
CA LYS A 799 -29.27 16.93 8.75
C LYS A 799 -28.47 15.82 8.07
N ASP A 800 -29.12 14.92 7.34
CA ASP A 800 -28.46 13.85 6.59
C ASP A 800 -27.48 14.41 5.53
N LEU A 801 -27.87 15.47 4.82
CA LEU A 801 -26.97 16.20 3.90
C LEU A 801 -25.78 16.86 4.62
N SER A 802 -26.01 17.45 5.80
CA SER A 802 -24.95 18.00 6.64
C SER A 802 -23.98 16.92 7.12
N ASP A 803 -24.50 15.74 7.51
CA ASP A 803 -23.70 14.60 7.95
C ASP A 803 -22.87 14.02 6.80
N TYR A 804 -23.44 13.92 5.59
CA TYR A 804 -22.68 13.51 4.38
C TYR A 804 -21.59 14.52 4.01
N LYS A 805 -21.88 15.82 4.07
CA LYS A 805 -20.89 16.86 3.84
C LYS A 805 -19.75 16.75 4.85
N TYR A 806 -20.07 16.60 6.14
CA TYR A 806 -19.08 16.42 7.19
C TYR A 806 -18.22 15.16 6.98
N ALA A 807 -18.82 14.03 6.61
CA ALA A 807 -18.08 12.80 6.33
C ALA A 807 -17.09 12.97 5.16
N LEU A 808 -17.51 13.64 4.09
CA LEU A 808 -16.64 13.98 2.96
C LEU A 808 -15.50 14.93 3.37
N ASP A 809 -15.79 15.93 4.20
CA ASP A 809 -14.78 16.86 4.75
C ASP A 809 -13.70 16.17 5.58
N GLN A 810 -14.02 15.05 6.26
CA GLN A 810 -13.04 14.27 7.02
C GLN A 810 -12.29 13.23 6.18
N ALA A 811 -12.92 12.67 5.14
CA ALA A 811 -12.40 11.51 4.42
C ALA A 811 -11.63 11.85 3.15
N ALA A 812 -11.90 12.99 2.51
CA ALA A 812 -11.31 13.34 1.22
C ALA A 812 -11.24 14.84 0.96
N ASN A 813 -10.34 15.23 0.06
CA ASN A 813 -10.24 16.58 -0.46
C ASN A 813 -11.04 16.67 -1.76
N VAL A 814 -12.16 17.38 -1.73
CA VAL A 814 -13.13 17.45 -2.83
C VAL A 814 -13.08 18.83 -3.47
N SER A 815 -13.05 18.85 -4.81
CA SER A 815 -13.23 20.07 -5.59
C SER A 815 -14.16 19.81 -6.77
N LEU A 816 -15.05 20.76 -7.06
CA LEU A 816 -15.84 20.79 -8.28
C LEU A 816 -15.29 21.87 -9.21
N SER A 817 -15.21 21.58 -10.50
CA SER A 817 -14.81 22.57 -11.51
C SER A 817 -15.73 22.54 -12.73
N ASP A 818 -15.73 23.64 -13.49
CA ASP A 818 -16.38 23.71 -14.80
C ASP A 818 -15.60 22.92 -15.89
N ALA A 819 -16.10 22.95 -17.13
CA ALA A 819 -15.51 22.27 -18.27
C ALA A 819 -14.09 22.75 -18.64
N ASP A 820 -13.70 23.97 -18.26
CA ASP A 820 -12.38 24.57 -18.48
C ASP A 820 -11.40 24.32 -17.31
N GLY A 821 -11.89 23.67 -16.24
CA GLY A 821 -11.12 23.39 -15.02
C GLY A 821 -11.05 24.58 -14.06
N THR A 822 -11.96 25.54 -14.17
CA THR A 822 -12.15 26.61 -13.18
C THR A 822 -12.88 26.05 -11.97
N VAL A 823 -12.31 26.25 -10.78
CA VAL A 823 -12.86 25.73 -9.54
C VAL A 823 -14.15 26.46 -9.17
N LEU A 824 -15.24 25.72 -9.02
CA LEU A 824 -16.56 26.21 -8.62
C LEU A 824 -16.81 26.01 -7.12
N TYR A 825 -16.24 24.94 -6.55
CA TYR A 825 -16.43 24.57 -5.16
C TYR A 825 -15.22 23.78 -4.65
N VAL A 826 -14.90 23.96 -3.37
CA VAL A 826 -13.93 23.16 -2.62
C VAL A 826 -14.49 22.87 -1.22
N ASN A 827 -14.13 21.72 -0.67
CA ASN A 827 -14.51 21.33 0.67
C ASN A 827 -13.45 21.75 1.72
N GLU A 828 -13.73 21.61 3.02
CA GLU A 828 -12.79 22.06 4.06
C GLU A 828 -11.48 21.28 4.05
N GLY A 829 -11.55 19.97 3.79
CA GLY A 829 -10.36 19.10 3.71
C GLY A 829 -9.38 19.61 2.67
N PHE A 830 -9.88 19.99 1.49
CA PHE A 830 -9.09 20.62 0.44
C PHE A 830 -8.38 21.89 0.94
N CYS A 831 -9.10 22.80 1.61
CA CYS A 831 -8.52 24.04 2.12
C CYS A 831 -7.43 23.78 3.17
N LYS A 832 -7.63 22.81 4.06
CA LYS A 832 -6.64 22.44 5.10
C LYS A 832 -5.35 21.90 4.51
N ILE A 833 -5.43 21.05 3.47
CA ILE A 833 -4.26 20.41 2.85
C ILE A 833 -3.49 21.39 1.95
N TYR A 834 -4.21 22.21 1.16
CA TYR A 834 -3.57 23.07 0.17
C TYR A 834 -3.34 24.51 0.65
N GLY A 835 -3.93 24.92 1.77
CA GLY A 835 -3.70 26.23 2.41
C GLY A 835 -4.38 27.42 1.74
N TYR A 836 -5.32 27.18 0.82
CA TYR A 836 -6.13 28.22 0.16
C TYR A 836 -7.48 28.39 0.86
N THR A 837 -7.96 29.64 0.98
CA THR A 837 -9.34 29.87 1.41
C THR A 837 -10.31 29.66 0.24
N PRO A 838 -11.60 29.35 0.49
CA PRO A 838 -12.60 29.22 -0.57
C PRO A 838 -12.66 30.45 -1.49
N GLU A 839 -12.55 31.66 -0.94
CA GLU A 839 -12.63 32.92 -1.68
C GLU A 839 -11.42 33.12 -2.62
N GLU A 840 -10.26 32.56 -2.26
CA GLU A 840 -9.05 32.66 -3.07
C GLU A 840 -9.04 31.68 -4.25
N ILE A 841 -9.64 30.51 -4.07
CA ILE A 841 -9.55 29.43 -5.06
C ILE A 841 -10.78 29.28 -5.94
N ILE A 842 -11.98 29.64 -5.46
CA ILE A 842 -13.17 29.64 -6.30
C ILE A 842 -13.01 30.70 -7.39
N GLY A 843 -13.20 30.30 -8.64
CA GLY A 843 -12.94 31.12 -9.83
C GLY A 843 -11.51 31.04 -10.37
N GLN A 844 -10.58 30.37 -9.67
CA GLN A 844 -9.24 30.10 -10.20
C GLN A 844 -9.20 28.80 -11.00
N ASN A 845 -8.26 28.71 -11.94
CA ASN A 845 -8.03 27.47 -12.68
C ASN A 845 -7.27 26.45 -11.83
N HIS A 846 -7.66 25.17 -11.90
CA HIS A 846 -7.11 24.09 -11.09
C HIS A 846 -5.59 23.88 -11.26
N LYS A 847 -4.99 24.43 -12.32
CA LYS A 847 -3.52 24.50 -12.53
C LYS A 847 -2.76 25.19 -11.40
N ILE A 848 -3.42 25.97 -10.54
CA ILE A 848 -2.78 26.63 -9.39
C ILE A 848 -2.06 25.64 -8.45
N LEU A 849 -2.50 24.38 -8.41
CA LEU A 849 -1.88 23.33 -7.59
C LEU A 849 -0.69 22.63 -8.25
N ASN A 850 -0.30 23.01 -9.47
CA ASN A 850 0.73 22.28 -10.22
C ASN A 850 2.11 22.39 -9.55
N SER A 851 2.74 21.25 -9.29
CA SER A 851 4.08 21.17 -8.70
C SER A 851 5.23 21.24 -9.71
N ASN A 852 4.94 21.23 -11.02
CA ASN A 852 5.90 21.07 -12.12
C ASN A 852 6.72 19.76 -12.07
N TYR A 853 6.29 18.78 -11.28
CA TYR A 853 6.91 17.46 -11.23
C TYR A 853 6.56 16.59 -12.45
N HIS A 854 5.31 16.67 -12.90
CA HIS A 854 4.79 15.87 -14.02
C HIS A 854 5.09 16.51 -15.37
N SER A 855 5.41 15.70 -16.38
CA SER A 855 5.73 16.17 -17.73
C SER A 855 4.53 16.79 -18.46
N PRO A 856 4.75 17.63 -19.49
CA PRO A 856 3.65 18.12 -20.33
C PRO A 856 2.81 17.00 -20.95
N GLU A 857 3.44 15.90 -21.35
CA GLU A 857 2.80 14.71 -21.94
C GLU A 857 1.84 14.03 -20.95
N PHE A 858 2.22 13.94 -19.67
CA PHE A 858 1.34 13.45 -18.61
C PHE A 858 0.04 14.26 -18.54
N TRP A 859 0.15 15.60 -18.53
CA TRP A 859 -1.01 16.49 -18.48
C TRP A 859 -1.87 16.42 -19.75
N GLU A 860 -1.27 16.24 -20.92
CA GLU A 860 -2.02 16.07 -22.17
C GLU A 860 -2.89 14.81 -22.14
N ASN A 861 -2.33 13.68 -21.68
CA ASN A 861 -3.09 12.44 -21.53
C ASN A 861 -4.17 12.54 -20.44
N PHE A 862 -3.85 13.23 -19.35
CA PHE A 862 -4.78 13.54 -18.26
C PHE A 862 -6.03 14.27 -18.78
N TRP A 863 -5.83 15.38 -19.52
CA TRP A 863 -6.93 16.17 -20.09
C TRP A 863 -7.70 15.42 -21.17
N LYS A 864 -7.01 14.64 -22.01
CA LYS A 864 -7.65 13.81 -23.04
C LYS A 864 -8.63 12.80 -22.44
N THR A 865 -8.25 12.17 -21.33
CA THR A 865 -9.06 11.15 -20.64
C THR A 865 -10.36 11.77 -20.09
N ILE A 866 -10.26 12.85 -19.31
CA ILE A 866 -11.45 13.46 -18.69
C ILE A 866 -12.36 14.15 -19.70
N ARG A 867 -11.81 14.75 -20.78
CA ARG A 867 -12.62 15.34 -21.87
C ARG A 867 -13.37 14.30 -22.69
N SER A 868 -12.91 13.06 -22.72
CA SER A 868 -13.61 11.95 -23.38
C SER A 868 -14.80 11.41 -22.57
N GLY A 869 -15.07 11.97 -21.38
CA GLY A 869 -16.14 11.52 -20.49
C GLY A 869 -15.78 10.30 -19.64
N GLN A 870 -14.51 9.87 -19.64
CA GLN A 870 -14.03 8.76 -18.83
C GLN A 870 -13.56 9.22 -17.44
N VAL A 871 -13.80 8.38 -16.43
CA VAL A 871 -13.29 8.58 -15.08
C VAL A 871 -11.78 8.39 -15.08
N LEU A 872 -11.05 9.39 -14.64
CA LEU A 872 -9.61 9.32 -14.48
C LEU A 872 -9.26 8.95 -13.04
N LYS A 873 -8.37 7.99 -12.86
CA LYS A 873 -7.74 7.66 -11.58
C LYS A 873 -6.23 7.74 -11.75
N GLY A 874 -5.55 8.47 -10.87
CA GLY A 874 -4.10 8.59 -10.93
C GLY A 874 -3.51 9.40 -9.79
N GLU A 875 -2.22 9.19 -9.56
CA GLU A 875 -1.47 9.88 -8.52
C GLU A 875 -0.85 11.17 -9.06
N VAL A 876 -1.16 12.28 -8.40
CA VAL A 876 -0.69 13.61 -8.79
C VAL A 876 0.08 14.22 -7.63
N ARG A 877 1.27 14.76 -7.93
CA ARG A 877 2.04 15.55 -6.97
C ARG A 877 1.63 17.00 -7.11
N ASN A 878 1.02 17.54 -6.07
CA ASN A 878 0.49 18.90 -6.03
C ASN A 878 1.34 19.77 -5.11
N LYS A 879 1.25 21.08 -5.31
CA LYS A 879 1.94 22.10 -4.51
C LYS A 879 0.91 22.97 -3.79
N SER A 880 1.04 23.05 -2.48
CA SER A 880 0.24 23.92 -1.61
C SER A 880 0.70 25.38 -1.70
N LYS A 881 -0.11 26.31 -1.18
CA LYS A 881 0.15 27.76 -1.21
C LYS A 881 1.49 28.15 -0.55
N ASP A 882 1.87 27.45 0.51
CA ASP A 882 3.12 27.63 1.26
C ASP A 882 4.35 27.02 0.56
N GLY A 883 4.13 26.30 -0.55
CA GLY A 883 5.16 25.60 -1.31
C GLY A 883 5.38 24.15 -0.92
N THR A 884 4.63 23.62 0.06
CA THR A 884 4.70 22.21 0.47
C THR A 884 4.26 21.30 -0.68
N LEU A 885 4.98 20.20 -0.89
CA LEU A 885 4.70 19.22 -1.93
C LEU A 885 3.93 18.04 -1.34
N THR A 886 2.75 17.77 -1.89
CA THR A 886 1.82 16.76 -1.38
C THR A 886 1.50 15.75 -2.47
N TRP A 887 1.59 14.47 -2.17
CA TRP A 887 1.16 13.41 -3.08
C TRP A 887 -0.32 13.13 -2.85
N SER A 888 -1.11 13.17 -3.93
CA SER A 888 -2.53 12.91 -3.88
C SER A 888 -2.95 11.82 -4.86
N ASP A 889 -3.57 10.76 -4.35
CA ASP A 889 -4.34 9.83 -5.15
C ASP A 889 -5.64 10.51 -5.58
N THR A 890 -5.80 10.74 -6.88
CA THR A 890 -6.81 11.63 -7.45
C THR A 890 -7.76 10.84 -8.35
N THR A 891 -9.04 10.90 -8.04
CA THR A 891 -10.12 10.43 -8.93
C THR A 891 -10.90 11.63 -9.45
N ILE A 892 -11.02 11.76 -10.77
CA ILE A 892 -11.81 12.81 -11.43
C ILE A 892 -12.95 12.17 -12.21
N VAL A 893 -14.17 12.57 -11.88
CA VAL A 893 -15.42 12.11 -12.48
C VAL A 893 -16.01 13.25 -13.33
N PRO A 894 -16.12 13.09 -14.65
CA PRO A 894 -16.82 14.04 -15.51
C PRO A 894 -18.34 13.86 -15.40
N PHE A 895 -19.07 14.96 -15.26
CA PHE A 895 -20.53 14.99 -15.38
C PHE A 895 -20.91 15.36 -16.81
N LEU A 896 -21.66 14.48 -17.44
CA LEU A 896 -22.00 14.56 -18.86
C LEU A 896 -23.37 15.21 -19.04
N ASP A 897 -23.50 16.03 -20.07
CA ASP A 897 -24.79 16.54 -20.52
C ASP A 897 -25.54 15.51 -21.40
N ALA A 898 -26.73 15.87 -21.87
CA ALA A 898 -27.55 15.00 -22.72
C ALA A 898 -26.92 14.65 -24.07
N SER A 899 -25.87 15.37 -24.50
CA SER A 899 -25.10 15.11 -25.72
C SER A 899 -23.86 14.24 -25.48
N GLY A 900 -23.59 13.85 -24.23
CA GLY A 900 -22.43 13.07 -23.84
C GLY A 900 -21.17 13.90 -23.62
N GLN A 901 -21.26 15.24 -23.63
CA GLN A 901 -20.12 16.13 -23.41
C GLN A 901 -19.97 16.47 -21.92
N PRO A 902 -18.76 16.42 -21.34
CA PRO A 902 -18.54 16.84 -19.95
C PRO A 902 -18.79 18.34 -19.76
N TYR A 903 -19.68 18.71 -18.84
CA TYR A 903 -19.93 20.12 -18.48
C TYR A 903 -19.32 20.50 -17.12
N GLN A 904 -19.02 19.52 -16.26
CA GLN A 904 -18.40 19.70 -14.94
C GLN A 904 -17.50 18.53 -14.59
N TYR A 905 -16.54 18.75 -13.70
CA TYR A 905 -15.69 17.69 -13.14
C TYR A 905 -15.72 17.71 -11.61
N LEU A 906 -16.01 16.55 -11.02
CA LEU A 906 -15.86 16.31 -9.59
C LEU A 906 -14.54 15.58 -9.34
N ALA A 907 -13.66 16.20 -8.57
CA ALA A 907 -12.37 15.60 -8.24
C ALA A 907 -12.28 15.32 -6.73
N ILE A 908 -11.98 14.05 -6.41
CA ILE A 908 -11.81 13.53 -5.06
C ILE A 908 -10.34 13.13 -4.90
N ARG A 909 -9.67 13.69 -3.91
CA ARG A 909 -8.25 13.49 -3.67
C ARG A 909 -8.01 12.97 -2.26
N ARG A 910 -7.15 11.96 -2.14
CA ARG A 910 -6.65 11.47 -0.86
C ARG A 910 -5.16 11.74 -0.75
N ASP A 911 -4.73 12.31 0.37
CA ASP A 911 -3.30 12.47 0.64
C ASP A 911 -2.66 11.09 0.89
N ILE A 912 -1.63 10.78 0.11
CA ILE A 912 -0.85 9.55 0.20
C ILE A 912 0.63 9.82 0.48
N THR A 913 0.98 11.03 0.95
CA THR A 913 2.37 11.46 1.16
C THR A 913 3.09 10.58 2.19
N GLU A 914 2.44 10.26 3.32
CA GLU A 914 2.99 9.37 4.34
C GLU A 914 3.16 7.93 3.83
N LYS A 915 2.18 7.42 3.09
CA LYS A 915 2.25 6.12 2.44
C LYS A 915 3.44 6.04 1.47
N ARG A 916 3.65 7.07 0.64
CA ARG A 916 4.79 7.14 -0.28
C ARG A 916 6.13 7.16 0.44
N LYS A 917 6.27 7.91 1.54
CA LYS A 917 7.49 7.90 2.37
C LYS A 917 7.79 6.51 2.94
N LEU A 918 6.78 5.82 3.46
CA LEU A 918 6.94 4.46 3.99
C LEU A 918 7.32 3.44 2.91
N GLU A 919 6.78 3.55 1.70
CA GLU A 919 7.17 2.70 0.57
C GLU A 919 8.63 2.94 0.15
N GLU A 920 9.07 4.21 0.10
CA GLU A 920 10.47 4.56 -0.18
C GLU A 920 11.42 4.05 0.91
N GLU A 921 11.05 4.18 2.19
CA GLU A 921 11.81 3.62 3.32
C GLU A 921 11.91 2.10 3.25
N LEU A 922 10.83 1.40 2.89
CA LEU A 922 10.82 -0.05 2.73
C LEU A 922 11.77 -0.51 1.61
N VAL A 923 11.75 0.17 0.46
CA VAL A 923 12.67 -0.11 -0.66
C VAL A 923 14.12 0.14 -0.25
N ALA A 924 14.39 1.25 0.46
CA ALA A 924 15.72 1.53 0.98
C ALA A 924 16.20 0.44 1.96
N GLN A 925 15.32 -0.04 2.84
CA GLN A 925 15.62 -1.13 3.77
C GLN A 925 15.86 -2.47 3.05
N GLN A 926 15.11 -2.76 1.97
CA GLN A 926 15.34 -3.95 1.15
C GLN A 926 16.71 -3.90 0.45
N LEU A 927 17.07 -2.76 -0.12
CA LEU A 927 18.40 -2.55 -0.73
C LEU A 927 19.53 -2.68 0.31
N TYR A 928 19.30 -2.18 1.52
CA TYR A 928 20.24 -2.34 2.64
C TYR A 928 20.43 -3.82 3.01
N ASN A 929 19.34 -4.58 3.14
CA ASN A 929 19.39 -6.01 3.43
C ASN A 929 20.08 -6.80 2.31
N GLN A 930 19.82 -6.47 1.03
CA GLN A 930 20.52 -7.09 -0.10
C GLN A 930 22.03 -6.83 -0.08
N ARG A 931 22.46 -5.61 0.26
CA ARG A 931 23.88 -5.29 0.44
C ARG A 931 24.49 -6.09 1.58
N LEU A 932 23.81 -6.19 2.71
CA LEU A 932 24.28 -6.96 3.87
C LEU A 932 24.45 -8.45 3.55
N ILE A 933 23.50 -9.06 2.84
CA ILE A 933 23.59 -10.46 2.39
C ILE A 933 24.80 -10.65 1.45
N THR A 934 25.02 -9.71 0.53
CA THR A 934 26.15 -9.75 -0.40
C THR A 934 27.48 -9.66 0.36
N GLU A 935 27.56 -8.77 1.35
CA GLU A 935 28.74 -8.57 2.19
C GLU A 935 29.05 -9.80 3.05
N ILE A 936 28.04 -10.40 3.69
CA ILE A 936 28.19 -11.67 4.45
C ILE A 936 28.66 -12.80 3.52
N THR A 937 28.12 -12.88 2.30
CA THR A 937 28.51 -13.91 1.33
C THR A 937 29.98 -13.75 0.89
N ILE A 938 30.43 -12.51 0.65
CA ILE A 938 31.83 -12.22 0.34
C ILE A 938 32.73 -12.57 1.53
N GLN A 939 32.33 -12.22 2.75
CA GLN A 939 33.08 -12.56 3.96
C GLN A 939 33.17 -14.06 4.20
N GLU A 940 32.10 -14.83 3.98
CA GLU A 940 32.15 -16.30 4.05
C GLU A 940 33.14 -16.87 3.03
N GLN A 941 33.12 -16.38 1.79
CA GLN A 941 34.08 -16.79 0.75
C GLN A 941 35.52 -16.43 1.10
N GLU A 942 35.77 -15.25 1.68
CA GLU A 942 37.09 -14.84 2.14
C GLU A 942 37.57 -15.66 3.35
N MET A 943 36.68 -15.95 4.32
CA MET A 943 37.02 -16.82 5.46
C MET A 943 37.37 -18.23 5.00
N GLU A 944 36.60 -18.79 4.08
CA GLU A 944 36.87 -20.11 3.50
C GLU A 944 38.23 -20.10 2.81
N ARG A 945 38.48 -19.12 1.93
CA ARG A 945 39.78 -18.94 1.24
C ARG A 945 40.95 -18.74 2.21
N ASN A 946 40.75 -18.04 3.32
CA ASN A 946 41.76 -17.86 4.36
C ASN A 946 42.03 -19.14 5.13
N LYS A 947 40.99 -19.93 5.45
CA LYS A 947 41.15 -21.25 6.09
C LYS A 947 41.92 -22.23 5.20
N ILE A 948 41.61 -22.21 3.90
CA ILE A 948 42.33 -22.97 2.87
C ILE A 948 43.80 -22.57 2.81
N SER A 949 44.06 -21.25 2.77
CA SER A 949 45.41 -20.71 2.79
C SER A 949 46.18 -21.16 4.05
N HIS A 950 45.50 -21.19 5.20
CA HIS A 950 46.08 -21.64 6.47
C HIS A 950 46.46 -23.13 6.43
N GLU A 951 45.57 -24.00 5.94
CA GLU A 951 45.85 -25.45 5.83
C GLU A 951 46.98 -25.75 4.82
N LEU A 952 47.07 -25.00 3.72
CA LEU A 952 48.20 -25.04 2.79
C LEU A 952 49.50 -24.59 3.46
N HIS A 953 49.47 -23.46 4.18
CA HIS A 953 50.68 -22.80 4.63
C HIS A 953 51.26 -23.41 5.92
N GLU A 954 50.45 -23.92 6.84
CA GLU A 954 50.94 -24.52 8.09
C GLU A 954 51.26 -26.00 7.94
N ASN A 955 50.30 -26.83 7.52
CA ASN A 955 50.48 -28.29 7.57
C ASN A 955 51.43 -28.77 6.47
N ILE A 956 51.21 -28.33 5.22
CA ILE A 956 52.01 -28.80 4.08
C ILE A 956 53.43 -28.21 4.13
N SER A 957 53.59 -26.93 4.47
CA SER A 957 54.93 -26.33 4.57
C SER A 957 55.79 -26.95 5.68
N GLN A 958 55.19 -27.31 6.83
CA GLN A 958 55.92 -27.99 7.92
C GLN A 958 56.39 -29.39 7.52
N ILE A 959 55.54 -30.14 6.81
CA ILE A 959 55.90 -31.47 6.31
C ILE A 959 57.01 -31.38 5.25
N LEU A 960 56.90 -30.45 4.30
CA LEU A 960 57.92 -30.22 3.27
C LEU A 960 59.24 -29.71 3.87
N ALA A 961 59.19 -28.86 4.89
CA ALA A 961 60.38 -28.40 5.62
C ALA A 961 61.09 -29.57 6.32
N SER A 962 60.32 -30.46 6.96
CA SER A 962 60.85 -31.67 7.61
C SER A 962 61.52 -32.59 6.59
N ALA A 963 60.85 -32.88 5.47
CA ALA A 963 61.42 -33.66 4.37
C ALA A 963 62.75 -33.07 3.85
N LYS A 964 62.80 -31.74 3.66
CA LYS A 964 63.99 -31.02 3.21
C LYS A 964 65.16 -31.09 4.19
N ILE A 965 64.89 -31.04 5.50
CA ILE A 965 65.91 -31.18 6.54
C ILE A 965 66.54 -32.58 6.48
N PHE A 966 65.72 -33.64 6.42
CA PHE A 966 66.22 -35.02 6.31
C PHE A 966 67.04 -35.24 5.03
N LEU A 967 66.61 -34.71 3.88
CA LEU A 967 67.38 -34.76 2.63
C LEU A 967 68.70 -33.98 2.71
N GLY A 968 68.73 -32.82 3.37
CA GLY A 968 69.93 -32.01 3.53
C GLY A 968 70.98 -32.70 4.41
N ILE A 969 70.55 -33.38 5.46
CA ILE A 969 71.43 -34.17 6.35
C ILE A 969 71.98 -35.39 5.60
N ALA A 970 71.14 -36.11 4.85
CA ALA A 970 71.56 -37.24 4.02
C ALA A 970 72.60 -36.83 2.95
N LYS A 971 72.55 -35.58 2.46
CA LYS A 971 73.48 -35.05 1.46
C LYS A 971 74.86 -34.65 2.02
N THR A 972 74.96 -34.38 3.32
CA THR A 972 76.17 -33.81 3.95
C THR A 972 77.01 -34.83 4.71
N LYS A 973 76.45 -35.98 5.10
CA LYS A 973 77.19 -37.08 5.73
C LYS A 973 77.63 -38.14 4.70
N ASN A 974 78.91 -38.49 4.70
CA ASN A 974 79.44 -39.63 3.94
C ASN A 974 79.06 -40.94 4.65
N GLY A 975 77.99 -41.57 4.18
CA GLY A 975 77.41 -42.80 4.72
C GLY A 975 75.89 -42.69 4.74
N VAL A 976 75.23 -43.37 3.80
CA VAL A 976 73.77 -43.33 3.65
C VAL A 976 73.14 -44.12 4.80
N GLU A 977 72.60 -43.43 5.79
CA GLU A 977 71.62 -44.04 6.69
C GLU A 977 70.26 -44.02 5.97
N ASP A 978 69.93 -45.16 5.37
CA ASP A 978 68.73 -45.42 4.55
C ASP A 978 67.42 -44.94 5.24
N ASP A 979 67.42 -44.95 6.57
CA ASP A 979 66.33 -44.48 7.42
C ASP A 979 65.97 -42.99 7.19
N MET A 980 66.95 -42.11 6.98
CA MET A 980 66.69 -40.68 6.77
C MET A 980 66.12 -40.38 5.38
N LEU A 981 66.56 -41.10 4.36
CA LEU A 981 65.98 -41.02 3.02
C LEU A 981 64.56 -41.58 3.02
N THR A 982 64.33 -42.67 3.75
CA THR A 982 63.01 -43.28 3.93
C THR A 982 62.05 -42.32 4.62
N GLN A 983 62.46 -41.69 5.73
CA GLN A 983 61.63 -40.69 6.42
C GLN A 983 61.30 -39.48 5.55
N SER A 984 62.27 -38.97 4.78
CA SER A 984 62.00 -37.86 3.85
C SER A 984 61.00 -38.26 2.75
N TYR A 985 61.11 -39.49 2.24
CA TYR A 985 60.19 -40.04 1.26
C TYR A 985 58.76 -40.17 1.83
N GLU A 986 58.61 -40.64 3.07
CA GLU A 986 57.32 -40.70 3.76
C GLU A 986 56.71 -39.30 3.99
N TYR A 987 57.49 -38.32 4.43
CA TYR A 987 56.99 -36.94 4.57
C TYR A 987 56.57 -36.34 3.22
N LEU A 988 57.31 -36.59 2.14
CA LEU A 988 56.92 -36.12 0.80
C LEU A 988 55.62 -36.78 0.33
N ASN A 989 55.44 -38.09 0.55
CA ASN A 989 54.18 -38.76 0.22
C ASN A 989 53.01 -38.23 1.05
N ASN A 990 53.19 -38.04 2.36
CA ASN A 990 52.15 -37.45 3.22
C ASN A 990 51.80 -36.02 2.78
N ALA A 991 52.77 -35.19 2.39
CA ALA A 991 52.51 -33.86 1.85
C ALA A 991 51.76 -33.93 0.51
N MET A 992 52.12 -34.86 -0.38
CA MET A 992 51.41 -35.05 -1.65
C MET A 992 49.97 -35.50 -1.42
N ASP A 993 49.72 -36.44 -0.51
CA ASP A 993 48.38 -36.92 -0.20
C ASP A 993 47.52 -35.80 0.43
N LEU A 994 48.07 -35.02 1.36
CA LEU A 994 47.40 -33.83 1.93
C LEU A 994 47.10 -32.75 0.86
N ILE A 995 48.04 -32.45 -0.03
CA ILE A 995 47.81 -31.54 -1.16
C ILE A 995 46.71 -32.09 -2.06
N LYS A 996 46.67 -33.41 -2.28
CA LYS A 996 45.68 -34.07 -3.11
C LYS A 996 44.29 -34.01 -2.47
N ASP A 997 44.17 -34.33 -1.19
CA ASP A 997 42.93 -34.27 -0.42
C ASP A 997 42.39 -32.83 -0.34
N LEU A 998 43.26 -31.86 -0.10
CA LEU A 998 42.90 -30.44 -0.08
C LEU A 998 42.53 -29.94 -1.48
N SER A 999 43.24 -30.38 -2.52
CA SER A 999 42.90 -30.10 -3.92
C SER A 999 41.55 -30.70 -4.30
N TYR A 1000 41.23 -31.93 -3.86
CA TYR A 1000 39.92 -32.56 -4.04
C TYR A 1000 38.80 -31.84 -3.27
N SER A 1001 39.11 -31.22 -2.12
CA SER A 1001 38.13 -30.41 -1.38
C SER A 1001 37.92 -29.02 -2.01
N LEU A 1002 38.88 -28.53 -2.79
CA LEU A 1002 38.90 -27.16 -3.32
C LEU A 1002 38.54 -27.01 -4.79
N ILE A 1003 38.88 -28.02 -5.56
CA ILE A 1003 38.67 -28.07 -6.99
C ILE A 1003 37.61 -29.15 -7.20
N THR A 1004 36.51 -28.80 -7.86
CA THR A 1004 35.68 -29.82 -8.52
C THR A 1004 36.39 -30.13 -9.85
N PRO A 1005 37.24 -31.15 -9.97
CA PRO A 1005 38.28 -31.20 -11.01
C PRO A 1005 37.78 -31.54 -12.42
N SER A 1006 36.47 -31.56 -12.65
CA SER A 1006 35.89 -32.10 -13.87
C SER A 1006 34.90 -31.17 -14.57
N LEU A 1007 34.52 -30.03 -13.97
CA LEU A 1007 33.57 -29.11 -14.59
C LEU A 1007 34.17 -28.22 -15.69
N SER A 1008 35.41 -27.76 -15.55
CA SER A 1008 36.06 -26.86 -16.53
C SER A 1008 36.62 -27.58 -17.76
N ASP A 1009 37.06 -28.84 -17.59
CA ASP A 1009 37.85 -29.54 -18.61
C ASP A 1009 37.07 -30.69 -19.30
N PHE A 1010 36.06 -31.28 -18.62
CA PHE A 1010 35.33 -32.48 -19.12
C PHE A 1010 33.80 -32.35 -19.11
N GLY A 1011 33.25 -31.29 -18.51
CA GLY A 1011 31.80 -30.99 -18.48
C GLY A 1011 31.01 -31.74 -17.39
N LEU A 1012 29.77 -31.29 -17.15
CA LEU A 1012 28.89 -31.75 -16.05
C LEU A 1012 28.74 -33.29 -15.99
N VAL A 1013 28.63 -33.95 -17.14
CA VAL A 1013 28.41 -35.40 -17.22
C VAL A 1013 29.58 -36.17 -16.61
N GLU A 1014 30.81 -35.77 -16.89
CA GLU A 1014 31.99 -36.46 -16.36
C GLU A 1014 32.16 -36.19 -14.85
N ALA A 1015 31.90 -34.95 -14.43
CA ALA A 1015 31.92 -34.61 -13.01
C ALA A 1015 30.92 -35.43 -12.17
N VAL A 1016 29.74 -35.69 -12.71
CA VAL A 1016 28.74 -36.54 -12.04
C VAL A 1016 29.16 -38.00 -12.01
N LYS A 1017 29.84 -38.52 -13.04
CA LYS A 1017 30.39 -39.89 -13.01
C LYS A 1017 31.44 -40.05 -11.91
N ASP A 1018 32.37 -39.11 -11.80
CA ASP A 1018 33.41 -39.12 -10.77
C ASP A 1018 32.79 -39.13 -9.37
N LEU A 1019 31.84 -38.22 -9.12
CA LEU A 1019 31.12 -38.13 -7.86
C LEU A 1019 30.39 -39.45 -7.50
N VAL A 1020 29.78 -40.09 -8.50
CA VAL A 1020 29.09 -41.37 -8.33
C VAL A 1020 30.08 -42.49 -8.00
N ASP A 1021 31.22 -42.55 -8.66
CA ASP A 1021 32.22 -43.59 -8.44
C ASP A 1021 32.93 -43.45 -7.08
N ASP A 1022 33.18 -42.22 -6.63
CA ASP A 1022 33.72 -41.98 -5.28
C ASP A 1022 32.71 -42.30 -4.19
N THR A 1023 31.42 -41.99 -4.41
CA THR A 1023 30.37 -42.35 -3.47
C THR A 1023 30.22 -43.89 -3.37
N LYS A 1024 30.38 -44.63 -4.47
CA LYS A 1024 30.37 -46.11 -4.44
C LYS A 1024 31.54 -46.70 -3.65
N LYS A 1025 32.71 -46.06 -3.65
CA LYS A 1025 33.87 -46.53 -2.87
C LYS A 1025 33.67 -46.32 -1.38
N ASN A 1026 33.05 -45.22 -1.01
CA ASN A 1026 32.97 -44.76 0.39
C ASN A 1026 31.64 -45.08 1.09
N SER A 1027 30.66 -45.67 0.39
CA SER A 1027 29.34 -45.98 0.95
C SER A 1027 28.78 -47.31 0.40
N ASN A 1028 27.86 -47.93 1.15
CA ASN A 1028 27.20 -49.19 0.76
C ASN A 1028 26.01 -48.98 -0.21
N ILE A 1029 25.94 -47.86 -0.92
CA ILE A 1029 24.82 -47.49 -1.78
C ILE A 1029 25.18 -47.73 -3.24
N GLN A 1030 24.32 -48.45 -3.96
CA GLN A 1030 24.46 -48.60 -5.40
C GLN A 1030 23.81 -47.42 -6.13
N ILE A 1031 24.63 -46.58 -6.78
CA ILE A 1031 24.16 -45.43 -7.55
C ILE A 1031 24.31 -45.71 -9.05
N ARG A 1032 23.19 -45.59 -9.79
CA ARG A 1032 23.15 -45.69 -11.26
C ARG A 1032 22.99 -44.32 -11.89
N PHE A 1033 23.98 -43.88 -12.66
CA PHE A 1033 23.88 -42.67 -13.49
C PHE A 1033 23.42 -43.02 -14.90
N ILE A 1034 22.43 -42.28 -15.42
CA ILE A 1034 21.83 -42.46 -16.74
C ILE A 1034 21.87 -41.12 -17.48
N ASP A 1035 22.78 -41.00 -18.43
CA ASP A 1035 22.84 -39.85 -19.34
C ASP A 1035 22.01 -40.12 -20.60
N LYS A 1036 20.97 -39.30 -20.82
CA LYS A 1036 20.11 -39.30 -22.02
C LYS A 1036 20.23 -38.02 -22.83
N THR A 1037 21.30 -37.25 -22.64
CA THR A 1037 21.48 -35.93 -23.25
C THR A 1037 22.15 -35.98 -24.63
N SER A 1038 22.63 -37.15 -25.06
CA SER A 1038 23.28 -37.36 -26.37
C SER A 1038 24.49 -36.45 -26.65
N GLY A 1039 25.14 -35.91 -25.60
CA GLY A 1039 26.28 -35.01 -25.73
C GLY A 1039 25.96 -33.56 -26.15
N GLN A 1040 24.68 -33.16 -26.19
CA GLN A 1040 24.25 -31.81 -26.62
C GLN A 1040 24.11 -30.79 -25.47
N VAL A 1041 24.76 -31.02 -24.33
CA VAL A 1041 24.63 -30.14 -23.15
C VAL A 1041 25.66 -29.02 -23.20
N SER A 1042 25.33 -27.92 -23.87
CA SER A 1042 26.11 -26.67 -23.78
C SER A 1042 25.52 -25.79 -22.68
N LEU A 1043 25.87 -26.10 -21.43
CA LEU A 1043 25.52 -25.27 -20.27
C LEU A 1043 26.62 -24.25 -20.01
N ASP A 1044 26.26 -23.08 -19.49
CA ASP A 1044 27.28 -22.18 -18.97
C ASP A 1044 27.97 -22.80 -17.72
N ASN A 1045 29.18 -22.33 -17.40
CA ASN A 1045 29.94 -22.85 -16.25
C ASN A 1045 29.19 -22.71 -14.92
N LYS A 1046 28.32 -21.69 -14.78
CA LYS A 1046 27.55 -21.44 -13.55
C LYS A 1046 26.38 -22.42 -13.42
N GLN A 1047 25.67 -22.69 -14.51
CA GLN A 1047 24.59 -23.68 -14.60
C GLN A 1047 25.12 -25.10 -14.36
N SER A 1048 26.28 -25.42 -14.94
CA SER A 1048 26.95 -26.71 -14.73
C SER A 1048 27.36 -26.89 -13.27
N LEU A 1049 27.95 -25.86 -12.65
CA LEU A 1049 28.30 -25.88 -11.23
C LEU A 1049 27.07 -26.01 -10.32
N MET A 1050 25.99 -25.31 -10.64
CA MET A 1050 24.74 -25.33 -9.88
C MET A 1050 24.10 -26.72 -9.89
N LEU A 1051 24.00 -27.36 -11.07
CA LEU A 1051 23.49 -28.72 -11.19
C LEU A 1051 24.36 -29.75 -10.47
N TYR A 1052 25.68 -29.64 -10.61
CA TYR A 1052 26.61 -30.49 -9.88
C TYR A 1052 26.40 -30.40 -8.37
N ARG A 1053 26.27 -29.17 -7.83
CA ARG A 1053 26.02 -28.95 -6.41
C ARG A 1053 24.65 -29.46 -5.95
N ILE A 1054 23.62 -29.43 -6.80
CA ILE A 1054 22.32 -30.05 -6.49
C ILE A 1054 22.45 -31.58 -6.38
N ILE A 1055 23.19 -32.19 -7.32
CA ILE A 1055 23.45 -33.64 -7.32
C ILE A 1055 24.24 -34.04 -6.08
N GLN A 1056 25.32 -33.31 -5.78
CA GLN A 1056 26.16 -33.54 -4.60
C GLN A 1056 25.39 -33.44 -3.29
N GLU A 1057 24.57 -32.39 -3.14
CA GLU A 1057 23.75 -32.21 -1.94
C GLU A 1057 22.74 -33.35 -1.77
N GLN A 1058 22.10 -33.80 -2.86
CA GLN A 1058 21.16 -34.91 -2.78
C GLN A 1058 21.81 -36.25 -2.53
N ILE A 1059 22.96 -36.53 -3.15
CA ILE A 1059 23.73 -37.75 -2.84
C ILE A 1059 24.12 -37.76 -1.36
N ASN A 1060 24.54 -36.63 -0.80
CA ASN A 1060 24.83 -36.52 0.63
C ASN A 1060 23.59 -36.79 1.50
N ASN A 1061 22.44 -36.24 1.13
CA ASN A 1061 21.18 -36.50 1.84
C ASN A 1061 20.79 -37.98 1.78
N ILE A 1062 20.94 -38.62 0.62
CA ILE A 1062 20.67 -40.05 0.44
C ILE A 1062 21.60 -40.89 1.34
N THR A 1063 22.89 -40.55 1.34
CA THR A 1063 23.92 -41.31 2.06
C THR A 1063 23.80 -41.17 3.57
N LYS A 1064 23.48 -39.97 4.08
CA LYS A 1064 23.40 -39.69 5.52
C LYS A 1064 22.02 -39.95 6.14
N HIS A 1065 20.94 -39.72 5.39
CA HIS A 1065 19.60 -39.62 5.97
C HIS A 1065 18.58 -40.61 5.39
N ALA A 1066 18.71 -41.01 4.12
CA ALA A 1066 17.68 -41.83 3.48
C ALA A 1066 17.73 -43.31 3.87
N ALA A 1067 18.88 -43.82 4.33
CA ALA A 1067 19.12 -45.27 4.54
C ALA A 1067 18.77 -46.11 3.30
N ALA A 1068 18.98 -45.54 2.11
CA ALA A 1068 18.74 -46.17 0.82
C ALA A 1068 19.81 -47.23 0.51
N ARG A 1069 19.45 -48.24 -0.28
CA ARG A 1069 20.39 -49.22 -0.85
C ARG A 1069 20.67 -48.92 -2.32
N ASN A 1070 19.72 -48.33 -3.02
CA ASN A 1070 19.82 -47.99 -4.44
C ASN A 1070 19.41 -46.55 -4.68
N ALA A 1071 20.17 -45.85 -5.52
CA ALA A 1071 19.79 -44.56 -6.05
C ALA A 1071 20.04 -44.48 -7.55
N SER A 1072 19.31 -43.60 -8.23
CA SER A 1072 19.45 -43.35 -9.65
C SER A 1072 19.49 -41.85 -9.93
N ILE A 1073 20.38 -41.46 -10.84
CA ILE A 1073 20.52 -40.08 -11.31
C ILE A 1073 20.30 -40.13 -12.82
N THR A 1074 19.29 -39.42 -13.31
CA THR A 1074 18.97 -39.34 -14.73
C THR A 1074 19.09 -37.91 -15.19
N LEU A 1075 19.91 -37.67 -16.21
CA LEU A 1075 20.00 -36.39 -16.90
C LEU A 1075 19.42 -36.54 -18.30
N GLN A 1076 18.45 -35.72 -18.68
CA GLN A 1076 17.77 -35.81 -19.97
C GLN A 1076 17.50 -34.42 -20.56
N MET A 1077 17.71 -34.29 -21.86
CA MET A 1077 17.29 -33.12 -22.63
C MET A 1077 15.88 -33.33 -23.22
N LYS A 1078 14.98 -32.37 -23.02
CA LYS A 1078 13.65 -32.32 -23.65
C LYS A 1078 13.43 -30.92 -24.23
N LYS A 1079 13.60 -30.77 -25.55
CA LYS A 1079 13.58 -29.45 -26.23
C LYS A 1079 14.61 -28.50 -25.59
N ASP A 1080 14.19 -27.33 -25.12
CA ASP A 1080 15.00 -26.31 -24.45
C ASP A 1080 14.98 -26.42 -22.92
N ILE A 1081 14.60 -27.59 -22.37
CA ILE A 1081 14.57 -27.82 -20.92
C ILE A 1081 15.47 -29.01 -20.59
N LEU A 1082 16.41 -28.77 -19.69
CA LEU A 1082 17.21 -29.81 -19.07
C LEU A 1082 16.45 -30.40 -17.88
N PHE A 1083 16.26 -31.71 -17.89
CA PHE A 1083 15.55 -32.46 -16.86
C PHE A 1083 16.56 -33.31 -16.07
N LEU A 1084 16.70 -33.01 -14.77
CA LEU A 1084 17.48 -33.78 -13.81
C LEU A 1084 16.53 -34.50 -12.86
N GLN A 1085 16.66 -35.83 -12.75
CA GLN A 1085 15.93 -36.62 -11.78
C GLN A 1085 16.87 -37.43 -10.91
N ILE A 1086 16.71 -37.34 -9.59
CA ILE A 1086 17.46 -38.10 -8.59
C ILE A 1086 16.44 -38.87 -7.75
N ALA A 1087 16.52 -40.19 -7.74
CA ALA A 1087 15.59 -41.04 -7.00
C ALA A 1087 16.32 -42.07 -6.15
N ASP A 1088 15.85 -42.29 -4.92
CA ASP A 1088 16.36 -43.30 -3.98
C ASP A 1088 15.25 -44.23 -3.49
N ASP A 1089 15.63 -45.41 -2.98
CA ASP A 1089 14.73 -46.41 -2.39
C ASP A 1089 14.68 -46.37 -0.85
N GLY A 1090 15.06 -45.24 -0.25
CA GLY A 1090 15.20 -45.07 1.18
C GLY A 1090 13.87 -44.92 1.94
N LYS A 1091 13.97 -44.40 3.17
CA LYS A 1091 12.84 -44.26 4.09
C LYS A 1091 11.75 -43.30 3.60
N GLY A 1092 12.05 -42.37 2.69
CA GLY A 1092 11.12 -41.31 2.28
C GLY A 1092 10.60 -40.46 3.45
N PHE A 1093 9.83 -39.43 3.14
CA PHE A 1093 9.18 -38.54 4.11
C PHE A 1093 7.93 -37.93 3.49
N ASP A 1094 7.05 -37.35 4.31
CA ASP A 1094 5.88 -36.63 3.82
C ASP A 1094 6.23 -35.14 3.60
N PRO A 1095 6.18 -34.62 2.36
CA PRO A 1095 6.52 -33.24 2.03
C PRO A 1095 5.62 -32.18 2.67
N GLU A 1096 4.38 -32.51 3.07
CA GLU A 1096 3.44 -31.55 3.66
C GLU A 1096 3.49 -31.51 5.19
N SER A 1097 3.94 -32.60 5.84
CA SER A 1097 3.94 -32.71 7.30
C SER A 1097 5.20 -32.18 8.00
N GLN A 1098 6.29 -31.93 7.26
CA GLN A 1098 7.57 -31.48 7.83
C GLN A 1098 8.12 -30.23 7.12
N PRO A 1099 8.61 -29.23 7.87
CA PRO A 1099 9.31 -28.10 7.28
C PRO A 1099 10.55 -28.61 6.55
N MET A 1100 10.78 -28.10 5.33
CA MET A 1100 11.95 -28.48 4.55
C MET A 1100 13.24 -28.17 5.30
N GLY A 1101 14.04 -29.22 5.52
CA GLY A 1101 15.38 -29.09 6.08
C GLY A 1101 16.27 -28.19 5.22
N PHE A 1102 17.30 -27.64 5.84
CA PHE A 1102 18.21 -26.66 5.23
C PHE A 1102 18.70 -27.05 3.83
N GLY A 1103 19.09 -28.32 3.61
CA GLY A 1103 19.57 -28.80 2.30
C GLY A 1103 18.51 -28.76 1.18
N LEU A 1104 17.24 -29.05 1.46
CA LEU A 1104 16.15 -28.97 0.46
C LEU A 1104 15.80 -27.50 0.14
N THR A 1105 15.87 -26.63 1.13
CA THR A 1105 15.70 -25.17 0.96
C THR A 1105 16.82 -24.60 0.08
N THR A 1106 18.08 -25.00 0.30
CA THR A 1106 19.21 -24.59 -0.54
C THR A 1106 19.04 -25.05 -2.00
N ILE A 1107 18.55 -26.28 -2.21
CA ILE A 1107 18.30 -26.79 -3.56
C ILE A 1107 17.17 -26.02 -4.24
N ARG A 1108 16.07 -25.73 -3.54
CA ARG A 1108 14.98 -24.91 -4.07
C ARG A 1108 15.47 -23.53 -4.52
N ASN A 1109 16.20 -22.82 -3.66
CA ASN A 1109 16.70 -21.47 -3.97
C ASN A 1109 17.62 -21.47 -5.21
N ARG A 1110 18.44 -22.52 -5.38
CA ARG A 1110 19.32 -22.68 -6.56
C ARG A 1110 18.52 -22.93 -7.84
N VAL A 1111 17.44 -23.71 -7.77
CA VAL A 1111 16.57 -24.00 -8.91
C VAL A 1111 15.76 -22.76 -9.31
N GLU A 1112 15.19 -22.04 -8.33
CA GLU A 1112 14.40 -20.82 -8.55
C GLU A 1112 15.25 -19.68 -9.16
N PHE A 1113 16.52 -19.55 -8.76
CA PHE A 1113 17.44 -18.55 -9.33
C PHE A 1113 17.59 -18.67 -10.85
N TYR A 1114 17.50 -19.89 -11.39
CA TYR A 1114 17.57 -20.16 -12.84
C TYR A 1114 16.18 -20.33 -13.48
N GLN A 1115 15.12 -19.83 -12.84
CA GLN A 1115 13.72 -19.98 -13.30
C GLN A 1115 13.32 -21.45 -13.53
N GLY A 1116 13.98 -22.38 -12.83
CA GLY A 1116 13.69 -23.80 -12.90
C GLY A 1116 12.52 -24.21 -12.01
N LYS A 1117 12.00 -25.42 -12.24
CA LYS A 1117 10.95 -26.03 -11.42
C LYS A 1117 11.52 -27.19 -10.63
N LEU A 1118 11.24 -27.23 -9.33
CA LEU A 1118 11.60 -28.33 -8.44
C LEU A 1118 10.34 -29.07 -7.99
N HIS A 1119 10.29 -30.37 -8.26
CA HIS A 1119 9.26 -31.27 -7.76
C HIS A 1119 9.90 -32.33 -6.86
N ILE A 1120 9.44 -32.42 -5.62
CA ILE A 1120 9.88 -33.43 -4.66
C ILE A 1120 8.72 -34.39 -4.44
N ILE A 1121 8.91 -35.65 -4.82
CA ILE A 1121 7.95 -36.72 -4.66
C ILE A 1121 8.54 -37.69 -3.64
N SER A 1122 8.05 -37.61 -2.41
CA SER A 1122 8.54 -38.43 -1.30
C SER A 1122 7.34 -39.06 -0.60
N THR A 1123 7.48 -40.30 -0.15
CA THR A 1123 6.44 -40.97 0.62
C THR A 1123 7.10 -41.85 1.67
N PRO A 1124 6.67 -41.81 2.95
CA PRO A 1124 7.22 -42.66 3.99
C PRO A 1124 7.19 -44.14 3.57
N GLY A 1125 8.35 -44.80 3.62
CA GLY A 1125 8.61 -46.18 3.23
C GLY A 1125 8.80 -46.44 1.73
N LYS A 1126 8.72 -45.43 0.85
CA LYS A 1126 8.82 -45.61 -0.63
C LYS A 1126 9.93 -44.78 -1.29
N GLY A 1127 10.88 -44.27 -0.52
CA GLY A 1127 11.98 -43.45 -1.03
C GLY A 1127 11.59 -42.00 -1.36
N CYS A 1128 12.54 -41.27 -1.94
CA CYS A 1128 12.36 -39.90 -2.40
C CYS A 1128 12.78 -39.79 -3.88
N THR A 1129 12.05 -38.99 -4.64
CA THR A 1129 12.37 -38.62 -6.02
C THR A 1129 12.36 -37.10 -6.15
N LEU A 1130 13.51 -36.55 -6.47
CA LEU A 1130 13.72 -35.15 -6.78
C LEU A 1130 13.78 -34.96 -8.29
N GLN A 1131 12.91 -34.10 -8.82
CA GLN A 1131 12.86 -33.73 -10.23
C GLN A 1131 13.11 -32.23 -10.36
N VAL A 1132 14.07 -31.87 -11.20
CA VAL A 1132 14.48 -30.49 -11.47
C VAL A 1132 14.39 -30.25 -12.97
N GLU A 1133 13.67 -29.21 -13.35
CA GLU A 1133 13.53 -28.75 -14.73
C GLU A 1133 14.19 -27.38 -14.86
N ILE A 1134 15.12 -27.21 -15.80
CA ILE A 1134 15.82 -25.92 -16.01
C ILE A 1134 15.67 -25.49 -17.48
N PRO A 1135 15.09 -24.31 -17.76
CA PRO A 1135 15.05 -23.76 -19.11
C PRO A 1135 16.43 -23.30 -19.57
N LEU A 1136 16.84 -23.69 -20.76
CA LEU A 1136 18.06 -23.22 -21.44
C LEU A 1136 17.72 -21.92 -22.17
N ALA A 1137 18.18 -20.79 -21.64
CA ALA A 1137 17.94 -19.50 -22.29
C ALA A 1137 18.74 -19.38 -23.60
N THR A 1138 18.04 -19.18 -24.71
CA THR A 1138 18.61 -18.54 -25.91
C THR A 1138 19.07 -17.13 -25.56
N HIS A 1139 20.29 -16.75 -25.96
CA HIS A 1139 20.84 -15.40 -25.86
C HIS A 1139 19.78 -14.30 -26.03
N VAL A 1140 19.50 -13.58 -24.95
CA VAL A 1140 18.80 -12.29 -25.00
C VAL A 1140 19.88 -11.22 -24.88
N GLU A 1141 20.08 -10.46 -25.96
CA GLU A 1141 20.87 -9.24 -25.96
C GLU A 1141 20.30 -8.28 -24.91
N ILE A 1142 21.19 -7.80 -24.04
CA ILE A 1142 20.89 -6.76 -23.07
C ILE A 1142 20.69 -5.45 -23.86
N ILE A 1143 19.50 -4.86 -23.78
CA ILE A 1143 19.24 -3.44 -24.05
C ILE A 1143 19.14 -2.72 -22.71
#